data_AF-A0A8F5VPU0-F1
#
_entry.id   AF-A0A8F5VPU0-F1
#
_cell.length_a   1.000
_cell.length_b   1.000
_cell.length_c   1.000
_cell.angle_alpha   90.00
_cell.angle_beta   90.00
_cell.angle_gamma   90.00
#
_symmetry.space_group_name_H-M   'P 1'
#
loop_
_entity.id
_entity.type
_entity.pdbx_description
1 polymer ?
#
loop_
_entity_poly.entity_id
_entity_poly.type
_entity_poly.pdbx_seq_one_letter_code
_entity_poly.pdbx_strand_id
1 'polypeptide(L)'
;MKSIFRPNPEKMRLKGDLSGLLRLLDPKYDTDLRIEAILALGRMKTPVAVDELIQLFHDPDDDIRTAASNGLVLIGTEALGPLVASLSTSDDITAGMVHVALTTMGDEAAQEIISHIPNLQGIGFERAGFILNSMGPKVIPILIDSFGTQDPTTIRFIEGLFETFGRAAIQPLIRGLSHDQEEVRARISAYLIILGDQVVLDLLSSCAQDEDWLRELKFYIISEIGKPALDPLYLGLKDPNPVISSMAQKAFLEYGESAIVPLISGLYDSDIEVRKVSENALIRIGEPIVPHLIEELSFRRDTEREPIVSAIQHIGEPAIPYLIQNLNQAKGERLKTLIQILSRMGAITLPYLIGSVKEQSETSSLREAFLSMGRLAFPFLEEASERERGKTAIFAVDLLRRIDPVRSVEPMVTALYHPDKEVRETALENLVESGEIAIPRLVQVLGSGNEDAVELARMALVNNGEPAVPHLIDALSDPMGSNVSLVKEIIRENGVKALPYLIPLMVPGKDGSRDVTELIEETGLDATPYLLDALHNAGPDLAEPVKSHLTVLFQKDPETFVKRLFTGSSLDTDLMYSLVYPSPQVIIPFLIDIFQGDDSSKALVAGDLLSRFGKDALDPFITALRNESDDDRKLEITSFLIRIGPDAIPTLVSLLGDENLAPYAMAALSAIGEPAVPALLPLLKSSDPGVQQYTILALTRIGPPAATALMALMQEDEGLVPLISRILAEMGGAALPELIQELQALQAEGQEGSSRGIAVMSLITEIALSKPSDLKHLFAIEDPLLTGMFERIFISKGEQILPSVLEAVMNEPDIPHLASSIFISMRSPSQTTVTRLLKSVEPGDRRKIALLKILGILKDPSSPSLMYDTLQDPDQNIRMTAIRELGKFGREALEPLTDAMHDPDPKVRAAAVESLGDIGLPVLDQLITALKDQDGNIRAAAITGIAKIGEPGQFMLVQSLDDKDRNVRMAVARLLEKSGWKPKYTTDRLSYLFAKEMFDELIRIGPPSVDTLARGLHDDDAEIREKSRDALTIIRDSIKV
;
A
#
# COMPACT_ATOMS: atom_id res chain seq x y z
N MET A 1 -58.86 66.34 -53.34
CA MET A 1 -57.46 66.79 -53.50
C MET A 1 -56.76 66.93 -52.12
N LYS A 2 -56.80 65.88 -51.28
CA LYS A 2 -56.10 65.78 -49.97
C LYS A 2 -55.79 64.30 -49.64
N SER A 3 -55.23 63.56 -50.59
CA SER A 3 -54.89 62.14 -50.42
C SER A 3 -53.51 61.78 -50.99
N ILE A 4 -52.59 62.75 -51.11
CA ILE A 4 -51.29 62.54 -51.77
C ILE A 4 -50.08 62.64 -50.81
N PHE A 5 -50.28 63.04 -49.55
CA PHE A 5 -49.16 63.12 -48.60
C PHE A 5 -49.53 62.44 -47.29
N ARG A 6 -49.21 61.13 -47.18
CA ARG A 6 -49.00 60.51 -45.86
C ARG A 6 -47.78 61.20 -45.26
N PRO A 7 -47.88 61.85 -44.08
CA PRO A 7 -46.70 62.33 -43.37
C PRO A 7 -45.70 61.18 -43.25
N ASN A 8 -44.41 61.46 -43.42
CA ASN A 8 -43.37 60.45 -43.28
C ASN A 8 -42.59 60.78 -42.01
N PRO A 9 -42.88 60.11 -40.87
CA PRO A 9 -42.26 60.41 -39.59
C PRO A 9 -40.74 60.30 -39.64
N GLU A 10 -40.19 59.34 -40.39
CA GLU A 10 -38.75 59.19 -40.53
C GLU A 10 -38.10 60.37 -41.27
N LYS A 11 -38.78 60.93 -42.28
CA LYS A 11 -38.33 62.15 -42.96
C LYS A 11 -38.43 63.39 -42.05
N MET A 12 -39.41 63.42 -41.14
CA MET A 12 -39.57 64.50 -40.16
C MET A 12 -38.48 64.41 -39.08
N ARG A 13 -38.14 63.19 -38.65
CA ARG A 13 -37.00 62.87 -37.78
C ARG A 13 -35.68 63.40 -38.34
N LEU A 14 -35.37 63.05 -39.60
CA LEU A 14 -34.15 63.48 -40.28
C LEU A 14 -34.05 65.00 -40.47
N LYS A 15 -35.19 65.71 -40.39
CA LYS A 15 -35.26 67.18 -40.45
C LYS A 15 -35.28 67.86 -39.08
N GLY A 16 -35.31 67.09 -37.99
CA GLY A 16 -35.43 67.62 -36.63
C GLY A 16 -36.80 68.25 -36.33
N ASP A 17 -37.87 67.88 -37.05
CA ASP A 17 -39.21 68.43 -36.86
C ASP A 17 -39.94 67.77 -35.68
N LEU A 18 -39.49 68.11 -34.46
CA LEU A 18 -40.02 67.59 -33.20
C LEU A 18 -41.51 67.94 -33.02
N SER A 19 -41.88 69.20 -33.24
CA SER A 19 -43.26 69.65 -33.10
C SER A 19 -44.21 68.97 -34.09
N GLY A 20 -43.73 68.68 -35.30
CA GLY A 20 -44.48 67.90 -36.28
C GLY A 20 -44.69 66.45 -35.84
N LEU A 21 -43.66 65.80 -35.29
CA LEU A 21 -43.75 64.43 -34.79
C LEU A 21 -44.65 64.30 -33.56
N LEU A 22 -44.56 65.21 -32.59
CA LEU A 22 -45.46 65.23 -31.42
C LEU A 22 -46.93 65.41 -31.81
N ARG A 23 -47.21 66.20 -32.85
CA ARG A 23 -48.58 66.34 -33.39
C ARG A 23 -49.13 65.05 -33.97
N LEU A 24 -48.28 64.16 -34.50
CA LEU A 24 -48.70 62.88 -35.08
C LEU A 24 -49.06 61.83 -34.01
N LEU A 25 -48.83 62.10 -32.72
CA LEU A 25 -49.25 61.23 -31.62
C LEU A 25 -50.75 61.31 -31.30
N ASP A 26 -51.44 62.33 -31.82
CA ASP A 26 -52.87 62.58 -31.62
C ASP A 26 -53.74 61.39 -32.10
N PRO A 27 -54.72 60.92 -31.30
CA PRO A 27 -55.58 59.78 -31.65
C PRO A 27 -56.37 59.90 -32.96
N LYS A 28 -56.46 61.09 -33.56
CA LYS A 28 -57.10 61.29 -34.88
C LYS A 28 -56.33 60.66 -36.04
N TYR A 29 -55.06 60.30 -35.86
CA TYR A 29 -54.22 59.63 -36.85
C TYR A 29 -54.29 58.11 -36.70
N ASP A 30 -54.03 57.36 -37.78
CA ASP A 30 -54.05 55.90 -37.75
C ASP A 30 -52.94 55.32 -36.86
N THR A 31 -53.21 54.18 -36.22
CA THR A 31 -52.30 53.49 -35.29
C THR A 31 -50.91 53.29 -35.90
N ASP A 32 -50.80 52.84 -37.15
CA ASP A 32 -49.51 52.63 -37.82
C ASP A 32 -48.68 53.92 -37.92
N LEU A 33 -49.31 55.04 -38.32
CA LEU A 33 -48.64 56.34 -38.41
C LEU A 33 -48.22 56.87 -37.04
N ARG A 34 -49.03 56.64 -36.00
CA ARG A 34 -48.71 57.00 -34.62
C ARG A 34 -47.51 56.19 -34.11
N ILE A 35 -47.47 54.88 -34.35
CA ILE A 35 -46.32 54.01 -34.02
C ILE A 35 -45.06 54.47 -34.75
N GLU A 36 -45.15 54.75 -36.06
CA GLU A 36 -44.03 55.28 -36.84
C GLU A 36 -43.51 56.60 -36.25
N ALA A 37 -44.40 57.48 -35.75
CA ALA A 37 -44.03 58.73 -35.09
C ALA A 37 -43.39 58.53 -33.71
N ILE A 38 -43.92 57.61 -32.90
CA ILE A 38 -43.35 57.25 -31.59
C ILE A 38 -41.94 56.71 -31.73
N LEU A 39 -41.74 55.75 -32.65
CA LEU A 39 -40.41 55.18 -32.90
C LEU A 39 -39.46 56.21 -33.52
N ALA A 40 -39.97 57.11 -34.36
CA ALA A 40 -39.18 58.22 -34.89
C ALA A 40 -38.71 59.16 -33.77
N LEU A 41 -39.58 59.52 -32.82
CA LEU A 41 -39.24 60.31 -31.63
C LEU A 41 -38.20 59.59 -30.76
N GLY A 42 -38.38 58.29 -30.52
CA GLY A 42 -37.40 57.47 -29.80
C GLY A 42 -36.03 57.50 -30.48
N ARG A 43 -35.97 57.32 -31.80
CA ARG A 43 -34.74 57.42 -32.60
C ARG A 43 -34.15 58.84 -32.68
N MET A 44 -34.87 59.89 -32.27
CA MET A 44 -34.27 61.23 -32.09
C MET A 44 -33.46 61.34 -30.80
N LYS A 45 -33.70 60.45 -29.83
CA LYS A 45 -33.07 60.51 -28.50
C LYS A 45 -33.26 61.86 -27.80
N THR A 46 -34.46 62.43 -27.92
CA THR A 46 -34.77 63.75 -27.37
C THR A 46 -35.48 63.62 -26.02
N PRO A 47 -34.97 64.22 -24.93
CA PRO A 47 -35.61 64.16 -23.62
C PRO A 47 -36.97 64.85 -23.60
N VAL A 48 -37.17 65.84 -24.48
CA VAL A 48 -38.41 66.61 -24.63
C VAL A 48 -39.60 65.75 -25.05
N ALA A 49 -39.41 64.49 -25.47
CA ALA A 49 -40.50 63.58 -25.81
C ALA A 49 -40.81 62.56 -24.70
N VAL A 50 -40.03 62.52 -23.62
CA VAL A 50 -40.15 61.48 -22.58
C VAL A 50 -41.51 61.56 -21.86
N ASP A 51 -41.90 62.74 -21.39
CA ASP A 51 -43.17 62.91 -20.67
C ASP A 51 -44.39 62.60 -21.57
N GLU A 52 -44.35 63.04 -22.84
CA GLU A 52 -45.39 62.76 -23.81
C GLU A 52 -45.48 61.27 -24.15
N LEU A 53 -44.37 60.55 -24.21
CA LEU A 53 -44.37 59.10 -24.41
C LEU A 53 -44.85 58.33 -23.16
N ILE A 54 -44.50 58.78 -21.94
CA ILE A 54 -45.04 58.20 -20.70
C ILE A 54 -46.56 58.38 -20.64
N GLN A 55 -47.09 59.53 -21.06
CA GLN A 55 -48.55 59.75 -21.11
C GLN A 55 -49.28 58.75 -22.03
N LEU A 56 -48.62 58.25 -23.08
CA LEU A 56 -49.20 57.25 -23.98
C LEU A 56 -49.36 55.86 -23.35
N PHE A 57 -48.84 55.60 -22.15
CA PHE A 57 -49.15 54.38 -21.41
C PHE A 57 -50.62 54.25 -21.01
N HIS A 58 -51.38 55.35 -21.04
CA HIS A 58 -52.82 55.35 -20.84
C HIS A 58 -53.63 55.27 -22.16
N ASP A 59 -52.96 55.12 -23.32
CA ASP A 59 -53.66 54.97 -24.59
C ASP A 59 -54.47 53.65 -24.59
N PRO A 60 -55.72 53.63 -25.09
CA PRO A 60 -56.53 52.41 -25.13
C PRO A 60 -55.91 51.31 -26.01
N ASP A 61 -55.13 51.67 -27.03
CA ASP A 61 -54.49 50.75 -27.96
C ASP A 61 -53.18 50.16 -27.37
N ASP A 62 -53.10 48.83 -27.29
CA ASP A 62 -51.94 48.13 -26.72
C ASP A 62 -50.67 48.27 -27.57
N ASP A 63 -50.83 48.37 -28.90
CA ASP A 63 -49.70 48.54 -29.81
C ASP A 63 -49.06 49.93 -29.62
N ILE A 64 -49.87 50.94 -29.28
CA ILE A 64 -49.40 52.29 -28.96
C ILE A 64 -48.65 52.33 -27.63
N ARG A 65 -49.17 51.67 -26.59
CA ARG A 65 -48.48 51.58 -25.29
C ARG A 65 -47.13 50.89 -25.41
N THR A 66 -47.10 49.78 -26.15
CA THR A 66 -45.88 49.02 -26.43
C THR A 66 -44.90 49.84 -27.26
N ALA A 67 -45.37 50.53 -28.30
CA ALA A 67 -44.55 51.43 -29.08
C ALA A 67 -43.97 52.57 -28.24
N ALA A 68 -44.74 53.14 -27.31
CA ALA A 68 -44.28 54.21 -26.40
C ALA A 68 -43.19 53.69 -25.46
N SER A 69 -43.35 52.48 -24.91
CA SER A 69 -42.33 51.82 -24.09
C SER A 69 -41.04 51.62 -24.88
N ASN A 70 -41.14 51.06 -26.10
CA ASN A 70 -40.00 50.91 -27.01
C ASN A 70 -39.37 52.25 -27.43
N GLY A 71 -40.19 53.29 -27.60
CA GLY A 71 -39.75 54.65 -27.89
C GLY A 71 -38.89 55.21 -26.76
N LEU A 72 -39.30 55.00 -25.51
CA LEU A 72 -38.55 55.40 -24.32
C LEU A 72 -37.24 54.61 -24.18
N VAL A 73 -37.25 53.30 -24.45
CA VAL A 73 -36.03 52.47 -24.52
C VAL A 73 -35.05 53.03 -25.57
N LEU A 74 -35.54 53.47 -26.72
CA LEU A 74 -34.71 54.07 -27.77
C LEU A 74 -34.11 55.43 -27.38
N ILE A 75 -34.76 56.19 -26.50
CA ILE A 75 -34.23 57.46 -25.98
C ILE A 75 -33.00 57.19 -25.09
N GLY A 76 -33.04 56.13 -24.27
CA GLY A 76 -31.93 55.74 -23.41
C GLY A 76 -31.94 56.48 -22.07
N THR A 77 -30.75 56.79 -21.54
CA THR A 77 -30.53 57.28 -20.16
C THR A 77 -31.42 58.44 -19.71
N GLU A 78 -31.72 59.39 -20.61
CA GLU A 78 -32.58 60.55 -20.31
C GLU A 78 -34.03 60.18 -19.93
N ALA A 79 -34.48 58.96 -20.27
CA ALA A 79 -35.79 58.45 -19.89
C ALA A 79 -35.80 57.74 -18.52
N LEU A 80 -34.64 57.38 -17.96
CA LEU A 80 -34.56 56.52 -16.77
C LEU A 80 -35.11 57.20 -15.51
N GLY A 81 -34.69 58.43 -15.20
CA GLY A 81 -35.18 59.17 -14.03
C GLY A 81 -36.72 59.31 -14.01
N PRO A 82 -37.36 59.80 -15.08
CA PRO A 82 -38.83 59.86 -15.18
C PRO A 82 -39.52 58.49 -15.08
N LEU A 83 -38.93 57.43 -15.66
CA LEU A 83 -39.44 56.07 -15.56
C LEU A 83 -39.36 55.51 -14.14
N VAL A 84 -38.24 55.71 -13.44
CA VAL A 84 -38.04 55.28 -12.04
C VAL A 84 -38.99 56.04 -11.11
N ALA A 85 -39.18 57.35 -11.33
CA ALA A 85 -40.17 58.14 -10.59
C ALA A 85 -41.61 57.60 -10.78
N SER A 86 -41.89 57.00 -11.95
CA SER A 86 -43.20 56.43 -12.29
C SER A 86 -43.47 55.06 -11.65
N LEU A 87 -42.48 54.43 -10.99
CA LEU A 87 -42.67 53.13 -10.30
C LEU A 87 -43.72 53.20 -9.19
N SER A 88 -43.85 54.36 -8.54
CA SER A 88 -44.82 54.61 -7.47
C SER A 88 -46.24 54.92 -7.97
N THR A 89 -46.52 54.80 -9.28
CA THR A 89 -47.87 55.00 -9.84
C THR A 89 -48.88 54.00 -9.26
N SER A 90 -50.14 54.42 -9.06
CA SER A 90 -51.22 53.49 -8.68
C SER A 90 -51.86 52.76 -9.87
N ASP A 91 -51.50 53.12 -11.10
CA ASP A 91 -52.04 52.49 -12.31
C ASP A 91 -51.22 51.27 -12.73
N ASP A 92 -51.84 50.10 -12.75
CA ASP A 92 -51.18 48.82 -13.05
C ASP A 92 -50.75 48.70 -14.52
N ILE A 93 -51.47 49.35 -15.45
CA ILE A 93 -51.12 49.35 -16.87
C ILE A 93 -49.82 50.14 -17.07
N THR A 94 -49.75 51.35 -16.52
CA THR A 94 -48.53 52.17 -16.51
C THR A 94 -47.37 51.45 -15.83
N ALA A 95 -47.62 50.82 -14.68
CA ALA A 95 -46.59 50.06 -13.97
C ALA A 95 -46.04 48.89 -14.81
N GLY A 96 -46.91 48.17 -15.53
CA GLY A 96 -46.51 47.11 -16.46
C GLY A 96 -45.65 47.64 -17.61
N MET A 97 -45.99 48.79 -18.19
CA MET A 97 -45.21 49.39 -19.28
C MET A 97 -43.86 49.94 -18.81
N VAL A 98 -43.81 50.52 -17.61
CA VAL A 98 -42.57 50.95 -16.94
C VAL A 98 -41.69 49.75 -16.62
N HIS A 99 -42.26 48.66 -16.13
CA HIS A 99 -41.54 47.40 -15.90
C HIS A 99 -40.87 46.91 -17.18
N VAL A 100 -41.62 46.83 -18.29
CA VAL A 100 -41.10 46.37 -19.59
C VAL A 100 -39.98 47.30 -20.07
N ALA A 101 -40.17 48.62 -19.99
CA ALA A 101 -39.16 49.59 -20.40
C ALA A 101 -37.86 49.43 -19.60
N LEU A 102 -37.94 49.49 -18.26
CA LEU A 102 -36.76 49.43 -17.38
C LEU A 102 -36.05 48.08 -17.47
N THR A 103 -36.78 46.97 -17.56
CA THR A 103 -36.17 45.63 -17.73
C THR A 103 -35.43 45.53 -19.07
N THR A 104 -35.97 46.14 -20.13
CA THR A 104 -35.34 46.13 -21.46
C THR A 104 -34.09 47.01 -21.51
N MET A 105 -34.04 48.09 -20.71
CA MET A 105 -32.89 48.99 -20.62
C MET A 105 -31.71 48.39 -19.82
N GLY A 106 -31.95 47.34 -19.03
CA GLY A 106 -30.89 46.53 -18.43
C GLY A 106 -30.06 47.28 -17.38
N ASP A 107 -28.73 47.24 -17.53
CA ASP A 107 -27.76 47.65 -16.51
C ASP A 107 -27.88 49.13 -16.11
N GLU A 108 -28.11 50.02 -17.09
CA GLU A 108 -28.29 51.46 -16.86
C GLU A 108 -29.53 51.73 -16.00
N ALA A 109 -30.62 50.99 -16.25
CA ALA A 109 -31.83 51.08 -15.44
C ALA A 109 -31.63 50.50 -14.04
N ALA A 110 -30.89 49.41 -13.88
CA ALA A 110 -30.58 48.85 -12.58
C ALA A 110 -29.81 49.85 -11.69
N GLN A 111 -28.78 50.51 -12.25
CA GLN A 111 -28.03 51.54 -11.54
C GLN A 111 -28.91 52.73 -11.13
N GLU A 112 -29.76 53.21 -12.05
CA GLU A 112 -30.67 54.32 -11.76
C GLU A 112 -31.67 53.96 -10.66
N ILE A 113 -32.26 52.75 -10.72
CA ILE A 113 -33.18 52.25 -9.70
C ILE A 113 -32.47 52.21 -8.33
N ILE A 114 -31.27 51.62 -8.26
CA ILE A 114 -30.51 51.48 -7.01
C ILE A 114 -30.21 52.85 -6.39
N SER A 115 -29.78 53.82 -7.20
CA SER A 115 -29.47 55.18 -6.72
C SER A 115 -30.69 55.92 -6.15
N HIS A 116 -31.90 55.53 -6.54
CA HIS A 116 -33.16 56.13 -6.10
C HIS A 116 -33.90 55.35 -5.01
N ILE A 117 -33.40 54.17 -4.60
CA ILE A 117 -33.99 53.35 -3.53
C ILE A 117 -34.30 54.14 -2.24
N PRO A 118 -33.43 55.03 -1.73
CA PRO A 118 -33.73 55.77 -0.50
C PRO A 118 -34.99 56.65 -0.60
N ASN A 119 -35.37 57.03 -1.82
CA ASN A 119 -36.48 57.93 -2.12
C ASN A 119 -37.76 57.18 -2.52
N LEU A 120 -37.70 55.88 -2.78
CA LEU A 120 -38.87 55.06 -3.12
C LEU A 120 -39.60 54.61 -1.85
N GLN A 121 -40.94 54.68 -1.86
CA GLN A 121 -41.78 54.28 -0.73
C GLN A 121 -42.93 53.35 -1.17
N GLY A 122 -43.33 52.45 -0.28
CA GLY A 122 -44.47 51.55 -0.47
C GLY A 122 -44.35 50.71 -1.75
N ILE A 123 -45.38 50.77 -2.60
CA ILE A 123 -45.49 49.98 -3.84
C ILE A 123 -44.31 50.22 -4.79
N GLY A 124 -43.73 51.43 -4.82
CA GLY A 124 -42.58 51.74 -5.67
C GLY A 124 -41.32 50.98 -5.27
N PHE A 125 -41.11 50.77 -3.96
CA PHE A 125 -39.98 50.02 -3.41
C PHE A 125 -40.10 48.52 -3.73
N GLU A 126 -41.30 47.94 -3.59
CA GLU A 126 -41.57 46.55 -3.94
C GLU A 126 -41.41 46.29 -5.45
N ARG A 127 -41.89 47.21 -6.30
CA ARG A 127 -41.74 47.11 -7.76
C ARG A 127 -40.30 47.25 -8.22
N ALA A 128 -39.51 48.12 -7.60
CA ALA A 128 -38.08 48.20 -7.84
C ALA A 128 -37.39 46.86 -7.57
N GLY A 129 -37.71 46.21 -6.43
CA GLY A 129 -37.21 44.88 -6.11
C GLY A 129 -37.64 43.82 -7.13
N PHE A 130 -38.91 43.84 -7.53
CA PHE A 130 -39.44 42.90 -8.52
C PHE A 130 -38.78 43.05 -9.90
N ILE A 131 -38.54 44.28 -10.35
CA ILE A 131 -37.86 44.56 -11.64
C ILE A 131 -36.42 44.07 -11.58
N LEU A 132 -35.67 44.42 -10.53
CA LEU A 132 -34.28 43.98 -10.37
C LEU A 132 -34.18 42.45 -10.27
N ASN A 133 -35.10 41.79 -9.58
CA ASN A 133 -35.15 40.32 -9.53
C ASN A 133 -35.49 39.72 -10.91
N SER A 134 -36.38 40.36 -11.67
CA SER A 134 -36.79 39.94 -13.02
C SER A 134 -35.67 40.11 -14.07
N MET A 135 -34.70 40.99 -13.83
CA MET A 135 -33.45 41.09 -14.61
C MET A 135 -32.51 39.89 -14.41
N GLY A 136 -32.75 39.09 -13.36
CA GLY A 136 -32.04 37.85 -13.06
C GLY A 136 -30.58 38.06 -12.60
N PRO A 137 -29.76 36.98 -12.59
CA PRO A 137 -28.41 37.01 -12.02
C PRO A 137 -27.44 38.01 -12.65
N LYS A 138 -27.77 38.55 -13.83
CA LYS A 138 -26.96 39.56 -14.53
C LYS A 138 -26.87 40.88 -13.77
N VAL A 139 -27.84 41.19 -12.92
CA VAL A 139 -27.85 42.42 -12.11
C VAL A 139 -26.97 42.32 -10.86
N ILE A 140 -26.60 41.10 -10.45
CA ILE A 140 -25.88 40.86 -9.20
C ILE A 140 -24.52 41.59 -9.13
N PRO A 141 -23.69 41.63 -10.18
CA PRO A 141 -22.47 42.46 -10.18
C PRO A 141 -22.75 43.94 -9.89
N ILE A 142 -23.83 44.50 -10.45
CA ILE A 142 -24.22 45.90 -10.21
C ILE A 142 -24.66 46.11 -8.77
N LEU A 143 -25.38 45.13 -8.20
CA LEU A 143 -25.76 45.14 -6.78
C LEU A 143 -24.53 45.07 -5.87
N ILE A 144 -23.53 44.25 -6.22
CA ILE A 144 -22.25 44.16 -5.51
C ILE A 144 -21.50 45.49 -5.56
N ASP A 145 -21.36 46.11 -6.72
CA ASP A 145 -20.67 47.41 -6.87
C ASP A 145 -21.39 48.50 -6.06
N SER A 146 -22.73 48.44 -6.02
CA SER A 146 -23.57 49.36 -5.25
C SER A 146 -23.59 49.05 -3.75
N PHE A 147 -23.08 47.89 -3.34
CA PHE A 147 -23.01 47.46 -1.95
C PHE A 147 -21.97 48.24 -1.13
N GLY A 148 -21.18 49.10 -1.78
CA GLY A 148 -20.28 50.06 -1.12
C GLY A 148 -20.95 51.34 -0.59
N THR A 149 -22.26 51.50 -0.81
CA THR A 149 -23.01 52.68 -0.32
C THR A 149 -23.01 52.80 1.21
N GLN A 150 -23.14 54.03 1.71
CA GLN A 150 -23.27 54.35 3.14
C GLN A 150 -24.75 54.45 3.58
N ASP A 151 -25.70 54.41 2.64
CA ASP A 151 -27.13 54.49 2.95
C ASP A 151 -27.67 53.14 3.49
N PRO A 152 -28.16 53.08 4.74
CA PRO A 152 -28.64 51.83 5.34
C PRO A 152 -29.86 51.23 4.64
N THR A 153 -30.70 52.06 4.00
CA THR A 153 -31.91 51.61 3.31
C THR A 153 -31.55 50.79 2.07
N THR A 154 -30.59 51.30 1.29
CA THR A 154 -30.07 50.66 0.09
C THR A 154 -29.31 49.39 0.43
N ILE A 155 -28.51 49.38 1.50
CA ILE A 155 -27.81 48.16 1.97
C ILE A 155 -28.82 47.06 2.28
N ARG A 156 -29.82 47.33 3.13
CA ARG A 156 -30.83 46.34 3.51
C ARG A 156 -31.67 45.86 2.33
N PHE A 157 -31.92 46.73 1.36
CA PHE A 157 -32.59 46.36 0.12
C PHE A 157 -31.76 45.38 -0.71
N ILE A 158 -30.46 45.64 -0.86
CA ILE A 158 -29.54 44.75 -1.58
C ILE A 158 -29.41 43.40 -0.85
N GLU A 159 -29.28 43.40 0.49
CA GLU A 159 -29.26 42.18 1.30
C GLU A 159 -30.53 41.34 1.09
N GLY A 160 -31.71 41.96 1.16
CA GLY A 160 -32.98 41.29 0.90
C GLY A 160 -33.09 40.74 -0.53
N LEU A 161 -32.51 41.43 -1.52
CA LEU A 161 -32.43 40.91 -2.89
C LEU A 161 -31.53 39.68 -2.99
N PHE A 162 -30.35 39.68 -2.35
CA PHE A 162 -29.48 38.50 -2.30
C PHE A 162 -30.16 37.30 -1.63
N GLU A 163 -30.99 37.53 -0.61
CA GLU A 163 -31.82 36.47 -0.02
C GLU A 163 -32.80 35.90 -1.05
N THR A 164 -33.46 36.76 -1.85
CA THR A 164 -34.38 36.31 -2.91
C THR A 164 -33.69 35.58 -4.07
N PHE A 165 -32.45 35.95 -4.41
CA PHE A 165 -31.65 35.23 -5.41
C PHE A 165 -31.16 33.87 -4.90
N GLY A 166 -31.00 33.71 -3.58
CA GLY A 166 -30.57 32.46 -2.93
C GLY A 166 -29.26 31.93 -3.52
N ARG A 167 -29.25 30.66 -3.94
CA ARG A 167 -28.04 30.01 -4.50
C ARG A 167 -27.49 30.70 -5.74
N ALA A 168 -28.32 31.39 -6.52
CA ALA A 168 -27.86 32.09 -7.73
C ALA A 168 -26.90 33.26 -7.41
N ALA A 169 -26.93 33.77 -6.17
CA ALA A 169 -26.04 34.83 -5.72
C ALA A 169 -24.67 34.33 -5.23
N ILE A 170 -24.54 33.06 -4.83
CA ILE A 170 -23.32 32.52 -4.21
C ILE A 170 -22.09 32.72 -5.10
N GLN A 171 -22.15 32.26 -6.34
CA GLN A 171 -21.01 32.33 -7.27
C GLN A 171 -20.61 33.79 -7.63
N PRO A 172 -21.56 34.69 -7.97
CA PRO A 172 -21.25 36.11 -8.12
C PRO A 172 -20.65 36.76 -6.87
N LEU A 173 -21.15 36.44 -5.67
CA LEU A 173 -20.63 36.97 -4.42
C LEU A 173 -19.20 36.47 -4.14
N ILE A 174 -18.92 35.19 -4.39
CA ILE A 174 -17.55 34.64 -4.31
C ILE A 174 -16.60 35.38 -5.25
N ARG A 175 -17.03 35.71 -6.48
CA ARG A 175 -16.23 36.56 -7.39
C ARG A 175 -16.06 37.97 -6.83
N GLY A 176 -17.10 38.52 -6.21
CA GLY A 176 -17.09 39.84 -5.56
C GLY A 176 -16.11 39.96 -4.38
N LEU A 177 -15.60 38.86 -3.82
CA LEU A 177 -14.51 38.91 -2.84
C LEU A 177 -13.21 39.50 -3.42
N SER A 178 -13.08 39.55 -4.74
CA SER A 178 -11.95 40.21 -5.45
C SER A 178 -12.16 41.71 -5.70
N HIS A 179 -13.26 42.31 -5.20
CA HIS A 179 -13.58 43.71 -5.43
C HIS A 179 -12.57 44.67 -4.76
N ASP A 180 -12.26 45.81 -5.40
CA ASP A 180 -11.21 46.74 -4.96
C ASP A 180 -11.50 47.39 -3.59
N GLN A 181 -12.76 47.69 -3.29
CA GLN A 181 -13.18 48.30 -2.03
C GLN A 181 -13.25 47.30 -0.88
N GLU A 182 -12.59 47.61 0.23
CA GLU A 182 -12.53 46.75 1.43
C GLU A 182 -13.89 46.61 2.11
N GLU A 183 -14.69 47.67 2.17
CA GLU A 183 -16.02 47.61 2.78
C GLU A 183 -16.95 46.65 2.04
N VAL A 184 -16.86 46.58 0.71
CA VAL A 184 -17.64 45.66 -0.12
C VAL A 184 -17.22 44.23 0.17
N ARG A 185 -15.91 43.94 0.20
CA ARG A 185 -15.38 42.61 0.54
C ARG A 185 -15.87 42.16 1.92
N ALA A 186 -15.75 43.01 2.93
CA ALA A 186 -16.15 42.69 4.30
C ALA A 186 -17.65 42.35 4.43
N ARG A 187 -18.52 43.09 3.74
CA ARG A 187 -19.96 42.82 3.76
C ARG A 187 -20.30 41.52 3.01
N ILE A 188 -19.65 41.27 1.87
CA ILE A 188 -19.77 40.00 1.16
C ILE A 188 -19.33 38.84 2.06
N SER A 189 -18.17 38.96 2.72
CA SER A 189 -17.67 37.94 3.66
C SER A 189 -18.68 37.65 4.76
N ALA A 190 -19.23 38.68 5.41
CA ALA A 190 -20.24 38.51 6.46
C ALA A 190 -21.49 37.77 5.94
N TYR A 191 -21.95 38.12 4.75
CA TYR A 191 -23.11 37.46 4.13
C TYR A 191 -22.82 35.98 3.79
N LEU A 192 -21.64 35.68 3.25
CA LEU A 192 -21.22 34.29 2.96
C LEU A 192 -21.09 33.44 4.23
N ILE A 193 -20.63 34.02 5.35
CA ILE A 193 -20.60 33.33 6.66
C ILE A 193 -22.02 32.97 7.12
N ILE A 194 -23.00 33.88 6.96
CA ILE A 194 -24.40 33.65 7.35
C ILE A 194 -25.05 32.54 6.52
N LEU A 195 -24.73 32.45 5.22
CA LEU A 195 -25.23 31.38 4.36
C LEU A 195 -24.72 29.98 4.76
N GLY A 196 -23.59 29.93 5.49
CA GLY A 196 -23.08 28.73 6.13
C GLY A 196 -22.73 27.61 5.16
N ASP A 197 -23.19 26.40 5.47
CA ASP A 197 -22.85 25.14 4.78
C ASP A 197 -22.97 25.19 3.25
N GLN A 198 -23.98 25.91 2.72
CA GLN A 198 -24.25 25.95 1.28
C GLN A 198 -23.12 26.57 0.45
N VAL A 199 -22.26 27.38 1.08
CA VAL A 199 -21.21 28.15 0.40
C VAL A 199 -19.83 27.48 0.52
N VAL A 200 -19.67 26.55 1.47
CA VAL A 200 -18.34 26.02 1.84
C VAL A 200 -17.66 25.30 0.67
N LEU A 201 -18.38 24.43 -0.04
CA LEU A 201 -17.86 23.72 -1.22
C LEU A 201 -17.60 24.67 -2.40
N ASP A 202 -18.47 25.66 -2.59
CA ASP A 202 -18.32 26.66 -3.66
C ASP A 202 -17.07 27.52 -3.44
N LEU A 203 -16.81 27.97 -2.20
CA LEU A 203 -15.59 28.69 -1.83
C LEU A 203 -14.34 27.86 -2.13
N LEU A 204 -14.30 26.61 -1.67
CA LEU A 204 -13.17 25.70 -1.93
C LEU A 204 -12.92 25.48 -3.43
N SER A 205 -13.97 25.24 -4.21
CA SER A 205 -13.84 24.99 -5.66
C SER A 205 -13.19 26.15 -6.41
N SER A 206 -13.37 27.37 -5.90
CA SER A 206 -12.82 28.59 -6.50
C SER A 206 -11.37 28.90 -6.08
N CYS A 207 -10.84 28.24 -5.04
CA CYS A 207 -9.53 28.58 -4.43
C CYS A 207 -8.32 28.26 -5.32
N ALA A 208 -8.41 27.25 -6.21
CA ALA A 208 -7.28 26.74 -6.97
C ALA A 208 -6.66 27.78 -7.94
N GLN A 209 -7.45 28.78 -8.36
CA GLN A 209 -7.05 29.80 -9.32
C GLN A 209 -6.81 31.18 -8.66
N ASP A 210 -7.01 31.29 -7.35
CA ASP A 210 -6.88 32.57 -6.63
C ASP A 210 -5.43 32.89 -6.25
N GLU A 211 -5.12 34.18 -6.17
CA GLU A 211 -3.94 34.71 -5.50
C GLU A 211 -3.98 34.41 -3.99
N ASP A 212 -2.80 34.35 -3.35
CA ASP A 212 -2.65 33.91 -1.97
C ASP A 212 -3.51 34.72 -0.98
N TRP A 213 -3.57 36.05 -1.10
CA TRP A 213 -4.38 36.90 -0.20
C TRP A 213 -5.88 36.63 -0.31
N LEU A 214 -6.38 36.31 -1.51
CA LEU A 214 -7.79 36.02 -1.75
C LEU A 214 -8.13 34.62 -1.25
N ARG A 215 -7.21 33.66 -1.43
CA ARG A 215 -7.33 32.32 -0.87
C ARG A 215 -7.35 32.37 0.66
N GLU A 216 -6.50 33.19 1.28
CA GLU A 216 -6.51 33.44 2.73
C GLU A 216 -7.85 33.99 3.21
N LEU A 217 -8.43 34.99 2.51
CA LEU A 217 -9.73 35.54 2.84
C LEU A 217 -10.87 34.51 2.74
N LYS A 218 -10.83 33.63 1.72
CA LYS A 218 -11.81 32.55 1.56
C LYS A 218 -11.70 31.52 2.68
N PHE A 219 -10.49 31.14 3.06
CA PHE A 219 -10.27 30.24 4.20
C PHE A 219 -10.66 30.86 5.53
N TYR A 220 -10.51 32.18 5.70
CA TYR A 220 -11.05 32.90 6.85
C TYR A 220 -12.56 32.76 6.93
N ILE A 221 -13.28 33.02 5.84
CA ILE A 221 -14.74 32.82 5.78
C ILE A 221 -15.11 31.38 6.14
N ILE A 222 -14.41 30.38 5.58
CA ILE A 222 -14.63 28.96 5.90
C ILE A 222 -14.42 28.69 7.39
N SER A 223 -13.37 29.26 8.01
CA SER A 223 -13.09 29.07 9.44
C SER A 223 -14.16 29.63 10.37
N GLU A 224 -14.93 30.64 9.93
CA GLU A 224 -15.98 31.29 10.73
C GLU A 224 -17.38 30.63 10.58
N ILE A 225 -17.57 29.73 9.60
CA ILE A 225 -18.87 29.07 9.33
C ILE A 225 -19.25 28.02 10.41
N GLY A 226 -18.28 27.43 11.11
CA GLY A 226 -18.52 26.45 12.18
C GLY A 226 -18.38 24.99 11.75
N LYS A 227 -19.14 24.10 12.40
CA LYS A 227 -19.06 22.62 12.22
C LYS A 227 -19.07 22.13 10.76
N PRO A 228 -19.86 22.69 9.82
CA PRO A 228 -19.87 22.24 8.42
C PRO A 228 -18.52 22.40 7.72
N ALA A 229 -17.64 23.25 8.25
CA ALA A 229 -16.32 23.51 7.68
C ALA A 229 -15.23 22.54 8.18
N LEU A 230 -15.52 21.58 9.07
CA LEU A 230 -14.48 20.71 9.65
C LEU A 230 -13.71 19.89 8.59
N ASP A 231 -14.40 19.25 7.65
CA ASP A 231 -13.74 18.47 6.58
C ASP A 231 -12.99 19.39 5.57
N PRO A 232 -13.56 20.52 5.12
CA PRO A 232 -12.85 21.57 4.39
C PRO A 232 -11.58 22.10 5.08
N LEU A 233 -11.66 22.40 6.38
CA LEU A 233 -10.52 22.91 7.15
C LEU A 233 -9.45 21.84 7.31
N TYR A 234 -9.82 20.56 7.31
CA TYR A 234 -8.86 19.46 7.26
C TYR A 234 -8.02 19.49 5.98
N LEU A 235 -8.63 19.80 4.82
CA LEU A 235 -7.86 20.04 3.58
C LEU A 235 -6.96 21.26 3.71
N GLY A 236 -7.40 22.31 4.42
CA GLY A 236 -6.60 23.50 4.72
C GLY A 236 -5.33 23.21 5.52
N LEU A 237 -5.30 22.15 6.33
CA LEU A 237 -4.07 21.74 7.03
C LEU A 237 -2.96 21.31 6.06
N LYS A 238 -3.32 20.80 4.88
CA LYS A 238 -2.40 20.38 3.81
C LYS A 238 -2.01 21.51 2.86
N ASP A 239 -2.56 22.71 3.05
CA ASP A 239 -2.29 23.81 2.13
C ASP A 239 -0.83 24.29 2.30
N PRO A 240 -0.07 24.45 1.20
CA PRO A 240 1.31 24.93 1.26
C PRO A 240 1.43 26.37 1.80
N ASN A 241 0.35 27.16 1.81
CA ASN A 241 0.36 28.49 2.41
C ASN A 241 0.32 28.39 3.95
N PRO A 242 1.34 28.90 4.66
CA PRO A 242 1.43 28.80 6.12
C PRO A 242 0.30 29.54 6.85
N VAL A 243 -0.27 30.59 6.26
CA VAL A 243 -1.39 31.33 6.84
C VAL A 243 -2.65 30.47 6.86
N ILE A 244 -2.93 29.77 5.76
CA ILE A 244 -4.09 28.88 5.63
C ILE A 244 -3.96 27.70 6.58
N SER A 245 -2.79 27.04 6.60
CA SER A 245 -2.52 25.95 7.53
C SER A 245 -2.65 26.41 8.99
N SER A 246 -2.11 27.58 9.36
CA SER A 246 -2.23 28.13 10.71
C SER A 246 -3.67 28.50 11.09
N MET A 247 -4.49 28.92 10.13
CA MET A 247 -5.89 29.27 10.35
C MET A 247 -6.75 28.03 10.59
N ALA A 248 -6.55 26.99 9.78
CA ALA A 248 -7.15 25.68 9.99
C ALA A 248 -6.73 25.08 11.35
N GLN A 249 -5.45 25.17 11.72
CA GLN A 249 -4.94 24.78 13.03
C GLN A 249 -5.67 25.48 14.18
N LYS A 250 -5.81 26.80 14.10
CA LYS A 250 -6.50 27.61 15.12
C LYS A 250 -7.97 27.24 15.22
N ALA A 251 -8.64 27.06 14.09
CA ALA A 251 -10.06 26.70 14.06
C ALA A 251 -10.31 25.34 14.74
N PHE A 252 -9.49 24.31 14.47
CA PHE A 252 -9.62 23.02 15.13
C PHE A 252 -9.46 23.10 16.66
N LEU A 253 -8.58 23.97 17.16
CA LEU A 253 -8.41 24.20 18.60
C LEU A 253 -9.63 24.89 19.23
N GLU A 254 -10.26 25.83 18.52
CA GLU A 254 -11.47 26.52 18.97
C GLU A 254 -12.70 25.61 18.96
N TYR A 255 -12.75 24.64 18.05
CA TYR A 255 -13.85 23.67 17.96
C TYR A 255 -13.83 22.55 19.02
N GLY A 256 -12.72 22.40 19.76
CA GLY A 256 -12.62 21.51 20.93
C GLY A 256 -13.11 20.08 20.66
N GLU A 257 -14.11 19.61 21.42
CA GLU A 257 -14.64 18.26 21.30
C GLU A 257 -15.21 17.93 19.91
N SER A 258 -15.71 18.93 19.16
CA SER A 258 -16.25 18.69 17.82
C SER A 258 -15.17 18.36 16.79
N ALA A 259 -13.90 18.67 17.09
CA ALA A 259 -12.76 18.36 16.25
C ALA A 259 -12.15 16.98 16.51
N ILE A 260 -12.62 16.23 17.53
CA ILE A 260 -12.01 14.97 17.98
C ILE A 260 -11.89 13.95 16.85
N VAL A 261 -13.00 13.65 16.16
CA VAL A 261 -13.03 12.61 15.12
C VAL A 261 -12.16 12.97 13.90
N PRO A 262 -12.24 14.21 13.36
CA PRO A 262 -11.31 14.67 12.31
C PRO A 262 -9.85 14.60 12.74
N LEU A 263 -9.51 15.02 13.95
CA LEU A 263 -8.12 15.02 14.44
C LEU A 263 -7.59 13.61 14.67
N ILE A 264 -8.41 12.66 15.15
CA ILE A 264 -8.04 11.24 15.22
C ILE A 264 -7.77 10.68 13.82
N SER A 265 -8.59 11.03 12.83
CA SER A 265 -8.35 10.66 11.43
C SER A 265 -7.05 11.26 10.90
N GLY A 266 -6.74 12.49 11.30
CA GLY A 266 -5.52 13.21 10.97
C GLY A 266 -4.21 12.61 11.45
N LEU A 267 -4.23 11.80 12.52
CA LEU A 267 -3.06 11.05 12.97
C LEU A 267 -2.55 10.04 11.92
N TYR A 268 -3.38 9.68 10.94
CA TYR A 268 -3.09 8.69 9.91
C TYR A 268 -2.87 9.28 8.53
N ASP A 269 -2.81 10.61 8.42
CA ASP A 269 -2.64 11.24 7.12
C ASP A 269 -1.28 10.89 6.48
N SER A 270 -1.25 10.90 5.14
CA SER A 270 -0.02 10.78 4.36
C SER A 270 0.94 11.96 4.61
N ASP A 271 0.39 13.14 4.92
CA ASP A 271 1.17 14.34 5.18
C ASP A 271 1.66 14.38 6.65
N ILE A 272 2.98 14.55 6.80
CA ILE A 272 3.65 14.60 8.11
C ILE A 272 3.20 15.81 8.93
N GLU A 273 2.96 16.96 8.30
CA GLU A 273 2.56 18.19 9.01
C GLU A 273 1.13 18.08 9.53
N VAL A 274 0.22 17.46 8.76
CA VAL A 274 -1.15 17.16 9.22
C VAL A 274 -1.13 16.24 10.43
N ARG A 275 -0.28 15.19 10.42
CA ARG A 275 -0.13 14.31 11.57
C ARG A 275 0.35 15.06 12.82
N LYS A 276 1.40 15.88 12.69
CA LYS A 276 1.94 16.69 13.80
C LYS A 276 0.91 17.67 14.35
N VAL A 277 0.17 18.36 13.47
CA VAL A 277 -0.88 19.28 13.88
C VAL A 277 -1.98 18.55 14.62
N SER A 278 -2.43 17.42 14.07
CA SER A 278 -3.49 16.62 14.66
C SER A 278 -3.10 16.11 16.04
N GLU A 279 -1.88 15.60 16.17
CA GLU A 279 -1.28 15.19 17.44
C GLU A 279 -1.20 16.36 18.43
N ASN A 280 -0.64 17.51 18.02
CA ASN A 280 -0.53 18.69 18.88
C ASN A 280 -1.90 19.22 19.34
N ALA A 281 -2.90 19.22 18.48
CA ALA A 281 -4.24 19.66 18.81
C ALA A 281 -4.90 18.72 19.84
N LEU A 282 -4.77 17.39 19.65
CA LEU A 282 -5.25 16.40 20.61
C LEU A 282 -4.54 16.53 21.97
N ILE A 283 -3.22 16.76 21.98
CA ILE A 283 -2.44 17.00 23.21
C ILE A 283 -2.94 18.25 23.94
N ARG A 284 -3.23 19.33 23.20
CA ARG A 284 -3.75 20.58 23.79
C ARG A 284 -5.18 20.45 24.35
N ILE A 285 -6.00 19.56 23.78
CA ILE A 285 -7.31 19.22 24.36
C ILE A 285 -7.10 18.52 25.71
N GLY A 286 -6.13 17.60 25.81
CA GLY A 286 -5.66 17.04 27.09
C GLY A 286 -6.55 15.92 27.64
N GLU A 287 -6.81 15.92 28.95
CA GLU A 287 -7.55 14.86 29.66
C GLU A 287 -8.89 14.43 29.01
N PRO A 288 -9.77 15.33 28.52
CA PRO A 288 -11.07 14.95 27.96
C PRO A 288 -11.02 14.01 26.74
N ILE A 289 -9.90 14.00 26.00
CA ILE A 289 -9.75 13.12 24.82
C ILE A 289 -9.37 11.69 25.23
N VAL A 290 -8.77 11.48 26.41
CA VAL A 290 -8.17 10.19 26.80
C VAL A 290 -9.15 9.01 26.68
N PRO A 291 -10.42 9.10 27.12
CA PRO A 291 -11.38 8.01 26.92
C PRO A 291 -11.61 7.66 25.44
N HIS A 292 -11.71 8.67 24.57
CA HIS A 292 -11.93 8.49 23.13
C HIS A 292 -10.73 7.83 22.45
N LEU A 293 -9.50 8.23 22.81
CA LEU A 293 -8.28 7.59 22.30
C LEU A 293 -8.18 6.13 22.75
N ILE A 294 -8.53 5.81 24.01
CA ILE A 294 -8.52 4.44 24.53
C ILE A 294 -9.59 3.56 23.84
N GLU A 295 -10.75 4.13 23.51
CA GLU A 295 -11.78 3.43 22.74
C GLU A 295 -11.30 3.10 21.32
N GLU A 296 -10.70 4.08 20.63
CA GLU A 296 -10.20 3.93 19.26
C GLU A 296 -9.11 2.84 19.13
N LEU A 297 -8.28 2.65 20.17
CA LEU A 297 -7.30 1.56 20.23
C LEU A 297 -7.93 0.17 20.06
N SER A 298 -9.22 0.02 20.40
CA SER A 298 -9.94 -1.26 20.31
C SER A 298 -10.29 -1.66 18.88
N PHE A 299 -10.36 -0.69 17.95
CA PHE A 299 -10.78 -0.92 16.56
C PHE A 299 -9.61 -1.01 15.57
N ARG A 300 -8.38 -0.68 16.00
CA ARG A 300 -7.20 -0.58 15.13
C ARG A 300 -6.27 -1.80 15.23
N ARG A 301 -5.58 -2.11 14.12
CA ARG A 301 -4.53 -3.16 14.05
C ARG A 301 -3.20 -2.63 14.60
N ASP A 302 -2.28 -3.52 14.97
CA ASP A 302 -1.07 -3.15 15.74
C ASP A 302 -0.20 -2.07 15.08
N THR A 303 -0.01 -2.12 13.75
CA THR A 303 0.77 -1.10 13.00
C THR A 303 0.10 0.27 12.97
N GLU A 304 -1.22 0.31 13.17
CA GLU A 304 -2.04 1.52 13.14
C GLU A 304 -2.20 2.11 14.55
N ARG A 305 -1.65 1.54 15.63
CA ARG A 305 -1.86 2.06 17.00
C ARG A 305 -0.85 3.13 17.43
N GLU A 306 0.33 3.18 16.82
CA GLU A 306 1.45 4.01 17.27
C GLU A 306 1.13 5.52 17.36
N PRO A 307 0.40 6.15 16.40
CA PRO A 307 0.06 7.57 16.51
C PRO A 307 -0.85 7.89 17.71
N ILE A 308 -1.82 7.03 18.01
CA ILE A 308 -2.70 7.19 19.17
C ILE A 308 -1.90 6.99 20.47
N VAL A 309 -1.02 5.98 20.50
CA VAL A 309 -0.13 5.72 21.63
C VAL A 309 0.76 6.95 21.92
N SER A 310 1.31 7.57 20.88
CA SER A 310 2.11 8.80 20.99
C SER A 310 1.30 9.97 21.56
N ALA A 311 0.07 10.18 21.06
CA ALA A 311 -0.80 11.24 21.56
C ALA A 311 -1.13 11.06 23.06
N ILE A 312 -1.47 9.84 23.49
CA ILE A 312 -1.74 9.53 24.90
C ILE A 312 -0.50 9.79 25.77
N GLN A 313 0.69 9.44 25.27
CA GLN A 313 1.96 9.65 26.00
C GLN A 313 2.28 11.13 26.21
N HIS A 314 2.04 11.96 25.20
CA HIS A 314 2.25 13.39 25.29
C HIS A 314 1.23 14.11 26.18
N ILE A 315 -0.01 13.57 26.30
CA ILE A 315 -0.96 14.04 27.32
C ILE A 315 -0.40 13.80 28.73
N GLY A 316 0.32 12.70 28.93
CA GLY A 316 1.12 12.47 30.14
C GLY A 316 0.30 12.00 31.34
N GLU A 317 0.71 12.42 32.54
CA GLU A 317 0.17 11.96 33.83
C GLU A 317 -1.36 11.91 33.95
N PRO A 318 -2.14 12.87 33.42
CA PRO A 318 -3.62 12.81 33.46
C PRO A 318 -4.23 11.57 32.79
N ALA A 319 -3.51 10.91 31.87
CA ALA A 319 -4.00 9.69 31.23
C ALA A 319 -3.88 8.44 32.10
N ILE A 320 -3.00 8.45 33.11
CA ILE A 320 -2.64 7.26 33.91
C ILE A 320 -3.87 6.64 34.62
N PRO A 321 -4.75 7.41 35.30
CA PRO A 321 -5.91 6.82 35.97
C PRO A 321 -6.85 6.10 34.99
N TYR A 322 -7.08 6.66 33.81
CA TYR A 322 -7.93 6.08 32.76
C TYR A 322 -7.33 4.81 32.16
N LEU A 323 -6.01 4.80 31.95
CA LEU A 323 -5.27 3.63 31.48
C LEU A 323 -5.34 2.48 32.50
N ILE A 324 -5.12 2.78 33.79
CA ILE A 324 -5.19 1.77 34.87
C ILE A 324 -6.62 1.24 35.02
N GLN A 325 -7.64 2.08 34.94
CA GLN A 325 -9.04 1.66 35.02
C GLN A 325 -9.41 0.68 33.90
N ASN A 326 -8.94 0.92 32.67
CA ASN A 326 -9.22 0.06 31.51
C ASN A 326 -8.36 -1.21 31.47
N LEU A 327 -7.23 -1.23 32.17
CA LEU A 327 -6.29 -2.37 32.21
C LEU A 327 -6.95 -3.69 32.63
N ASN A 328 -7.91 -3.62 33.57
CA ASN A 328 -8.56 -4.81 34.13
C ASN A 328 -9.63 -5.42 33.21
N GLN A 329 -10.22 -4.61 32.33
CA GLN A 329 -11.24 -5.08 31.39
C GLN A 329 -10.61 -5.55 30.06
N ALA A 330 -9.35 -5.17 29.83
CA ALA A 330 -8.63 -5.51 28.62
C ALA A 330 -8.11 -6.97 28.65
N LYS A 331 -8.17 -7.62 27.48
CA LYS A 331 -7.59 -8.96 27.25
C LYS A 331 -6.84 -8.97 25.92
N GLY A 332 -5.89 -9.89 25.77
CA GLY A 332 -5.13 -10.06 24.52
C GLY A 332 -4.36 -8.81 24.11
N GLU A 333 -4.45 -8.43 22.84
CA GLU A 333 -3.68 -7.31 22.27
C GLU A 333 -4.00 -5.93 22.88
N ARG A 334 -5.25 -5.74 23.35
CA ARG A 334 -5.63 -4.49 24.04
C ARG A 334 -4.88 -4.33 25.36
N LEU A 335 -4.72 -5.43 26.10
CA LEU A 335 -3.98 -5.44 27.37
C LEU A 335 -2.50 -5.10 27.14
N LYS A 336 -1.88 -5.75 26.15
CA LYS A 336 -0.48 -5.47 25.76
C LYS A 336 -0.28 -3.99 25.38
N THR A 337 -1.20 -3.42 24.61
CA THR A 337 -1.13 -2.01 24.19
C THR A 337 -1.21 -1.06 25.38
N LEU A 338 -2.14 -1.28 26.32
CA LEU A 338 -2.26 -0.44 27.52
C LEU A 338 -1.01 -0.53 28.42
N ILE A 339 -0.47 -1.74 28.58
CA ILE A 339 0.77 -1.98 29.31
C ILE A 339 1.96 -1.26 28.65
N GLN A 340 2.04 -1.29 27.31
CA GLN A 340 3.07 -0.60 26.55
C GLN A 340 3.00 0.92 26.74
N ILE A 341 1.79 1.50 26.73
CA ILE A 341 1.59 2.94 26.98
C ILE A 341 2.13 3.29 28.38
N LEU A 342 1.66 2.58 29.41
CA LEU A 342 2.08 2.81 30.80
C LEU A 342 3.60 2.64 30.96
N SER A 343 4.18 1.59 30.36
CA SER A 343 5.62 1.32 30.45
C SER A 343 6.46 2.43 29.83
N ARG A 344 6.02 2.99 28.70
CA ARG A 344 6.70 4.12 28.03
C ARG A 344 6.55 5.44 28.80
N MET A 345 5.47 5.63 29.56
CA MET A 345 5.33 6.77 30.48
C MET A 345 6.29 6.68 31.67
N GLY A 346 6.85 5.51 31.95
CA GLY A 346 7.98 5.32 32.85
C GLY A 346 7.63 5.38 34.34
N ALA A 347 8.58 5.79 35.17
CA ALA A 347 8.48 5.62 36.63
C ALA A 347 7.29 6.36 37.29
N ILE A 348 6.75 7.39 36.63
CA ILE A 348 5.60 8.16 37.14
C ILE A 348 4.33 7.30 37.29
N THR A 349 4.20 6.20 36.54
CA THR A 349 3.04 5.30 36.63
C THR A 349 3.09 4.35 37.83
N LEU A 350 4.29 4.09 38.37
CA LEU A 350 4.51 3.05 39.39
C LEU A 350 3.79 3.34 40.72
N PRO A 351 3.80 4.57 41.26
CA PRO A 351 3.02 4.89 42.45
C PRO A 351 1.50 4.64 42.27
N TYR A 352 0.95 4.97 41.09
CA TYR A 352 -0.45 4.74 40.77
C TYR A 352 -0.80 3.25 40.66
N LEU A 353 0.10 2.47 40.04
CA LEU A 353 -0.05 1.02 39.98
C LEU A 353 0.04 0.38 41.36
N ILE A 354 0.98 0.80 42.22
CA ILE A 354 1.10 0.29 43.60
C ILE A 354 -0.14 0.65 44.42
N GLY A 355 -0.64 1.88 44.31
CA GLY A 355 -1.88 2.31 44.97
C GLY A 355 -3.08 1.44 44.55
N SER A 356 -3.14 1.07 43.28
CA SER A 356 -4.22 0.24 42.73
C SER A 356 -4.22 -1.19 43.26
N VAL A 357 -3.07 -1.74 43.67
CA VAL A 357 -2.97 -3.08 44.30
C VAL A 357 -3.75 -3.13 45.61
N LYS A 358 -3.85 -2.01 46.35
CA LYS A 358 -4.59 -1.95 47.63
C LYS A 358 -6.10 -2.05 47.44
N GLU A 359 -6.62 -1.51 46.33
CA GLU A 359 -8.05 -1.35 46.07
C GLU A 359 -8.66 -2.52 45.29
N GLN A 360 -7.83 -3.35 44.66
CA GLN A 360 -8.28 -4.36 43.69
C GLN A 360 -8.19 -5.79 44.21
N SER A 361 -9.18 -6.63 43.85
CA SER A 361 -9.23 -8.05 44.21
C SER A 361 -8.47 -8.95 43.24
N GLU A 362 -8.34 -8.56 41.96
CA GLU A 362 -7.69 -9.31 40.90
C GLU A 362 -6.47 -8.52 40.39
N THR A 363 -5.28 -9.11 40.50
CA THR A 363 -3.99 -8.41 40.27
C THR A 363 -3.23 -8.95 39.05
N SER A 364 -3.87 -9.77 38.21
CA SER A 364 -3.26 -10.41 37.04
C SER A 364 -2.74 -9.39 36.02
N SER A 365 -3.60 -8.46 35.58
CA SER A 365 -3.22 -7.38 34.65
C SER A 365 -2.18 -6.44 35.25
N LEU A 366 -2.28 -6.11 36.54
CA LEU A 366 -1.29 -5.29 37.25
C LEU A 366 0.07 -5.99 37.29
N ARG A 367 0.10 -7.30 37.55
CA ARG A 367 1.33 -8.10 37.54
C ARG A 367 2.01 -8.01 36.18
N GLU A 368 1.26 -8.16 35.09
CA GLU A 368 1.80 -8.05 33.73
C GLU A 368 2.37 -6.65 33.45
N ALA A 369 1.72 -5.59 33.94
CA ALA A 369 2.23 -4.22 33.83
C ALA A 369 3.57 -4.03 34.56
N PHE A 370 3.70 -4.48 35.81
CA PHE A 370 4.96 -4.41 36.56
C PHE A 370 6.07 -5.23 35.92
N LEU A 371 5.76 -6.42 35.40
CA LEU A 371 6.72 -7.26 34.67
C LEU A 371 7.24 -6.57 33.41
N SER A 372 6.36 -5.93 32.64
CA SER A 372 6.74 -5.16 31.44
C SER A 372 7.64 -3.96 31.77
N MET A 373 7.44 -3.32 32.93
CA MET A 373 8.27 -2.21 33.39
C MET A 373 9.64 -2.67 33.91
N GLY A 374 9.76 -3.94 34.29
CA GLY A 374 11.02 -4.58 34.65
C GLY A 374 11.81 -3.78 35.71
N ARG A 375 13.07 -3.46 35.40
CA ARG A 375 13.99 -2.79 36.33
C ARG A 375 13.52 -1.43 36.82
N LEU A 376 12.66 -0.72 36.08
CA LEU A 376 12.09 0.55 36.53
C LEU A 376 11.17 0.36 37.74
N ALA A 377 10.42 -0.74 37.77
CA ALA A 377 9.53 -1.08 38.88
C ALA A 377 10.29 -1.52 40.14
N PHE A 378 11.52 -2.02 39.99
CA PHE A 378 12.25 -2.68 41.06
C PHE A 378 12.41 -1.82 42.33
N PRO A 379 12.91 -0.56 42.29
CA PRO A 379 13.09 0.24 43.51
C PRO A 379 11.76 0.53 44.24
N PHE A 380 10.67 0.67 43.48
CA PHE A 380 9.35 0.95 44.04
C PHE A 380 8.73 -0.30 44.68
N LEU A 381 8.95 -1.48 44.08
CA LEU A 381 8.56 -2.76 44.66
C LEU A 381 9.44 -3.12 45.87
N GLU A 382 10.73 -2.81 45.83
CA GLU A 382 11.66 -2.96 46.95
C GLU A 382 11.16 -2.12 48.15
N GLU A 383 10.90 -0.84 47.93
CA GLU A 383 10.32 0.05 48.94
C GLU A 383 8.95 -0.46 49.44
N ALA A 384 8.08 -0.93 48.54
CA ALA A 384 6.78 -1.49 48.91
C ALA A 384 6.91 -2.79 49.73
N SER A 385 7.87 -3.66 49.43
CA SER A 385 8.11 -4.90 50.17
C SER A 385 8.55 -4.66 51.62
N GLU A 386 9.24 -3.55 51.88
CA GLU A 386 9.70 -3.16 53.22
C GLU A 386 8.62 -2.39 54.01
N ARG A 387 7.98 -1.41 53.35
CA ARG A 387 7.13 -0.40 54.01
C ARG A 387 5.65 -0.78 54.04
N GLU A 388 5.16 -1.46 53.02
CA GLU A 388 3.75 -1.85 52.95
C GLU A 388 3.47 -3.11 53.79
N ARG A 389 2.19 -3.45 53.93
CA ARG A 389 1.74 -4.61 54.71
C ARG A 389 0.68 -5.40 53.95
N GLY A 390 0.48 -6.65 54.34
CA GLY A 390 -0.51 -7.55 53.73
C GLY A 390 -0.28 -7.75 52.23
N LYS A 391 -1.37 -7.68 51.45
CA LYS A 391 -1.38 -8.01 50.01
C LYS A 391 -0.36 -7.24 49.17
N THR A 392 -0.07 -5.98 49.51
CA THR A 392 0.85 -5.15 48.72
C THR A 392 2.31 -5.60 48.93
N ALA A 393 2.68 -5.97 50.16
CA ALA A 393 4.01 -6.50 50.46
C ALA A 393 4.23 -7.88 49.83
N ILE A 394 3.23 -8.77 49.92
CA ILE A 394 3.27 -10.10 49.28
C ILE A 394 3.40 -9.96 47.76
N PHE A 395 2.58 -9.08 47.15
CA PHE A 395 2.61 -8.78 45.73
C PHE A 395 3.98 -8.24 45.28
N ALA A 396 4.59 -7.36 46.08
CA ALA A 396 5.90 -6.82 45.80
C ALA A 396 7.02 -7.88 45.88
N VAL A 397 7.03 -8.70 46.95
CA VAL A 397 8.03 -9.77 47.12
C VAL A 397 7.98 -10.80 45.98
N ASP A 398 6.77 -11.21 45.56
CA ASP A 398 6.61 -12.14 44.42
C ASP A 398 7.06 -11.54 43.08
N LEU A 399 6.86 -10.24 42.85
CA LEU A 399 7.25 -9.59 41.61
C LEU A 399 8.75 -9.28 41.51
N LEU A 400 9.39 -8.93 42.63
CA LEU A 400 10.82 -8.61 42.65
C LEU A 400 11.65 -9.73 42.03
N ARG A 401 11.34 -11.00 42.35
CA ARG A 401 12.01 -12.18 41.77
C ARG A 401 11.88 -12.23 40.26
N ARG A 402 10.64 -12.04 39.77
CA ARG A 402 10.30 -12.21 38.36
C ARG A 402 10.94 -11.11 37.51
N ILE A 403 11.18 -9.94 38.09
CA ILE A 403 11.80 -8.79 37.43
C ILE A 403 13.32 -8.93 37.36
N ASP A 404 13.97 -9.13 38.50
CA ASP A 404 15.43 -9.25 38.57
C ASP A 404 15.79 -10.26 39.67
N PRO A 405 15.92 -11.55 39.32
CA PRO A 405 16.20 -12.62 40.28
C PRO A 405 17.48 -12.39 41.09
N VAL A 406 18.46 -11.66 40.54
CA VAL A 406 19.75 -11.40 41.19
C VAL A 406 19.62 -10.27 42.20
N ARG A 407 19.09 -9.13 41.76
CA ARG A 407 18.93 -7.98 42.64
C ARG A 407 17.89 -8.26 43.73
N SER A 408 16.91 -9.12 43.48
CA SER A 408 15.85 -9.47 44.42
C SER A 408 16.32 -10.29 45.62
N VAL A 409 17.49 -10.91 45.55
CA VAL A 409 18.02 -11.72 46.66
C VAL A 409 18.16 -10.89 47.93
N GLU A 410 18.72 -9.69 47.87
CA GLU A 410 18.93 -8.88 49.09
C GLU A 410 17.60 -8.37 49.70
N PRO A 411 16.63 -7.84 48.92
CA PRO A 411 15.29 -7.55 49.43
C PRO A 411 14.58 -8.77 50.01
N MET A 412 14.73 -9.96 49.41
CA MET A 412 14.12 -11.19 49.93
C MET A 412 14.79 -11.68 51.21
N VAL A 413 16.11 -11.63 51.29
CA VAL A 413 16.86 -11.92 52.52
C VAL A 413 16.46 -10.95 53.62
N THR A 414 16.26 -9.67 53.28
CA THR A 414 15.72 -8.66 54.20
C THR A 414 14.28 -9.01 54.61
N ALA A 415 13.46 -9.50 53.68
CA ALA A 415 12.09 -9.94 53.94
C ALA A 415 12.00 -11.20 54.82
N LEU A 416 13.07 -12.01 54.94
CA LEU A 416 13.13 -13.07 55.97
C LEU A 416 13.07 -12.52 57.39
N TYR A 417 13.39 -11.25 57.59
CA TYR A 417 13.27 -10.54 58.87
C TYR A 417 11.96 -9.76 59.02
N HIS A 418 11.05 -9.84 58.04
CA HIS A 418 9.80 -9.09 58.03
C HIS A 418 8.84 -9.55 59.15
N PRO A 419 8.07 -8.64 59.81
CA PRO A 419 7.19 -9.01 60.92
C PRO A 419 6.03 -9.94 60.54
N ASP A 420 5.49 -9.76 59.33
CA ASP A 420 4.41 -10.60 58.78
C ASP A 420 4.94 -11.96 58.34
N LYS A 421 4.30 -13.03 58.84
CA LYS A 421 4.68 -14.41 58.57
C LYS A 421 4.46 -14.79 57.09
N GLU A 422 3.36 -14.36 56.48
CA GLU A 422 3.07 -14.68 55.07
C GLU A 422 4.13 -14.10 54.13
N VAL A 423 4.64 -12.89 54.46
CA VAL A 423 5.73 -12.26 53.71
C VAL A 423 7.04 -13.04 53.84
N ARG A 424 7.36 -13.58 55.04
CA ARG A 424 8.55 -14.43 55.23
C ARG A 424 8.45 -15.75 54.47
N GLU A 425 7.28 -16.40 54.49
CA GLU A 425 7.04 -17.64 53.75
C GLU A 425 7.14 -17.41 52.23
N THR A 426 6.55 -16.31 51.73
CA THR A 426 6.66 -15.91 50.32
C THR A 426 8.12 -15.57 49.95
N ALA A 427 8.88 -14.93 50.84
CA ALA A 427 10.29 -14.64 50.62
C ALA A 427 11.14 -15.93 50.57
N LEU A 428 10.86 -16.90 51.45
CA LEU A 428 11.50 -18.21 51.44
C LEU A 428 11.25 -18.94 50.10
N GLU A 429 10.00 -19.04 49.68
CA GLU A 429 9.62 -19.70 48.42
C GLU A 429 10.35 -19.07 47.24
N ASN A 430 10.40 -17.73 47.19
CA ASN A 430 11.11 -17.02 46.14
C ASN A 430 12.64 -17.19 46.19
N LEU A 431 13.24 -17.29 47.39
CA LEU A 431 14.67 -17.58 47.55
C LEU A 431 15.03 -19.00 47.10
N VAL A 432 14.17 -19.97 47.38
CA VAL A 432 14.32 -21.35 46.87
C VAL A 432 14.25 -21.37 45.35
N GLU A 433 13.26 -20.70 44.77
CA GLU A 433 13.12 -20.58 43.31
C GLU A 433 14.27 -19.80 42.64
N SER A 434 14.95 -18.91 43.38
CA SER A 434 16.11 -18.16 42.88
C SER A 434 17.36 -19.02 42.74
N GLY A 435 17.35 -20.25 43.27
CA GLY A 435 18.39 -21.25 43.05
C GLY A 435 19.78 -20.75 43.44
N GLU A 436 20.75 -21.00 42.56
CA GLU A 436 22.18 -20.73 42.75
C GLU A 436 22.50 -19.27 43.11
N ILE A 437 21.68 -18.32 42.66
CA ILE A 437 21.91 -16.89 42.84
C ILE A 437 21.74 -16.49 44.31
N ALA A 438 20.80 -17.12 45.02
CA ALA A 438 20.53 -16.84 46.42
C ALA A 438 21.49 -17.57 47.37
N ILE A 439 22.10 -18.67 46.91
CA ILE A 439 22.86 -19.61 47.74
C ILE A 439 24.02 -18.94 48.50
N PRO A 440 24.90 -18.12 47.89
CA PRO A 440 25.97 -17.46 48.63
C PRO A 440 25.46 -16.61 49.79
N ARG A 441 24.34 -15.92 49.58
CA ARG A 441 23.73 -15.06 50.60
C ARG A 441 23.02 -15.88 51.67
N LEU A 442 22.33 -16.95 51.29
CA LEU A 442 21.73 -17.91 52.22
C LEU A 442 22.79 -18.58 53.11
N VAL A 443 23.95 -18.96 52.54
CA VAL A 443 25.10 -19.49 53.31
C VAL A 443 25.62 -18.47 54.32
N GLN A 444 25.61 -17.17 53.99
CA GLN A 444 25.94 -16.11 54.95
C GLN A 444 24.87 -15.95 56.05
N VAL A 445 23.57 -16.13 55.71
CA VAL A 445 22.48 -16.07 56.69
C VAL A 445 22.60 -17.17 57.75
N LEU A 446 23.20 -18.33 57.43
CA LEU A 446 23.50 -19.39 58.40
C LEU A 446 24.40 -18.91 59.56
N GLY A 447 25.14 -17.80 59.38
CA GLY A 447 25.95 -17.15 60.41
C GLY A 447 25.29 -15.94 61.10
N SER A 448 24.04 -15.58 60.76
CA SER A 448 23.41 -14.29 61.15
C SER A 448 22.86 -14.23 62.58
N GLY A 449 22.77 -15.35 63.29
CA GLY A 449 22.33 -15.42 64.70
C GLY A 449 20.84 -15.24 64.97
N ASN A 450 20.01 -15.01 63.94
CA ASN A 450 18.54 -15.03 64.05
C ASN A 450 18.03 -16.44 63.78
N GLU A 451 17.47 -17.10 64.79
CA GLU A 451 17.03 -18.51 64.70
C GLU A 451 15.98 -18.75 63.60
N ASP A 452 14.99 -17.86 63.46
CA ASP A 452 13.95 -17.99 62.43
C ASP A 452 14.53 -17.83 61.02
N ALA A 453 15.43 -16.86 60.80
CA ALA A 453 16.05 -16.65 59.49
C ALA A 453 17.07 -17.75 59.14
N VAL A 454 17.79 -18.28 60.13
CA VAL A 454 18.76 -19.39 59.94
C VAL A 454 18.04 -20.68 59.55
N GLU A 455 16.92 -21.01 60.20
CA GLU A 455 16.17 -22.22 59.86
C GLU A 455 15.54 -22.11 58.48
N LEU A 456 14.97 -20.95 58.12
CA LEU A 456 14.46 -20.70 56.77
C LEU A 456 15.60 -20.77 55.72
N ALA A 457 16.79 -20.24 56.02
CA ALA A 457 17.94 -20.34 55.11
C ALA A 457 18.48 -21.77 54.96
N ARG A 458 18.50 -22.56 56.04
CA ARG A 458 18.85 -23.98 56.00
C ARG A 458 17.88 -24.77 55.14
N MET A 459 16.57 -24.58 55.37
CA MET A 459 15.52 -25.19 54.55
C MET A 459 15.66 -24.77 53.09
N ALA A 460 15.99 -23.51 52.82
CA ALA A 460 16.22 -23.03 51.47
C ALA A 460 17.38 -23.78 50.80
N LEU A 461 18.54 -23.84 51.45
CA LEU A 461 19.75 -24.49 50.91
C LEU A 461 19.56 -26.00 50.67
N VAL A 462 18.82 -26.69 51.53
CA VAL A 462 18.47 -28.11 51.31
C VAL A 462 17.52 -28.24 50.12
N ASN A 463 16.50 -27.38 50.03
CA ASN A 463 15.56 -27.38 48.91
C ASN A 463 16.20 -26.94 47.58
N ASN A 464 17.23 -26.10 47.62
CA ASN A 464 18.03 -25.73 46.45
C ASN A 464 18.79 -26.94 45.89
N GLY A 465 19.13 -27.93 46.74
CA GLY A 465 19.70 -29.21 46.32
C GLY A 465 21.08 -29.09 45.69
N GLU A 466 21.24 -29.70 44.51
CA GLU A 466 22.51 -29.82 43.78
C GLU A 466 23.24 -28.48 43.55
N PRO A 467 22.58 -27.39 43.08
CA PRO A 467 23.18 -26.06 42.96
C PRO A 467 23.84 -25.51 44.23
N ALA A 468 23.44 -25.97 45.43
CA ALA A 468 24.06 -25.50 46.66
C ALA A 468 25.45 -26.10 46.87
N VAL A 469 25.70 -27.29 46.32
CA VAL A 469 26.89 -28.10 46.61
C VAL A 469 28.21 -27.38 46.29
N PRO A 470 28.41 -26.71 45.14
CA PRO A 470 29.65 -25.99 44.85
C PRO A 470 29.95 -24.88 45.86
N HIS A 471 28.95 -24.05 46.17
CA HIS A 471 29.08 -22.94 47.12
C HIS A 471 29.29 -23.42 48.54
N LEU A 472 28.70 -24.57 48.90
CA LEU A 472 28.96 -25.25 50.16
C LEU A 472 30.40 -25.82 50.22
N ILE A 473 30.93 -26.37 49.11
CA ILE A 473 32.32 -26.83 49.00
C ILE A 473 33.30 -25.65 49.10
N ASP A 474 33.00 -24.53 48.46
CA ASP A 474 33.79 -23.30 48.58
C ASP A 474 33.75 -22.77 50.02
N ALA A 475 32.60 -22.81 50.69
CA ALA A 475 32.45 -22.45 52.10
C ALA A 475 33.17 -23.43 53.05
N LEU A 476 33.47 -24.67 52.64
CA LEU A 476 34.36 -25.57 53.38
C LEU A 476 35.84 -25.18 53.22
N SER A 477 36.20 -24.61 52.07
CA SER A 477 37.56 -24.18 51.74
C SER A 477 37.91 -22.81 52.34
N ASP A 478 36.93 -21.90 52.41
CA ASP A 478 37.04 -20.59 53.07
C ASP A 478 35.79 -20.29 53.95
N PRO A 479 35.83 -20.59 55.25
CA PRO A 479 34.64 -20.64 56.11
C PRO A 479 34.17 -19.26 56.60
N MET A 480 34.09 -18.24 55.74
CA MET A 480 33.72 -16.83 56.02
C MET A 480 32.45 -16.63 56.90
N GLY A 481 32.54 -16.93 58.20
CA GLY A 481 31.42 -16.87 59.15
C GLY A 481 30.39 -18.01 59.06
N SER A 482 30.61 -19.04 58.23
CA SER A 482 29.68 -20.14 58.00
C SER A 482 29.82 -21.28 59.03
N ASN A 483 28.70 -21.91 59.40
CA ASN A 483 28.71 -23.04 60.32
C ASN A 483 29.15 -24.34 59.60
N VAL A 484 30.46 -24.64 59.64
CA VAL A 484 31.12 -25.75 58.91
C VAL A 484 30.48 -27.13 59.17
N SER A 485 29.95 -27.39 60.37
CA SER A 485 29.26 -28.66 60.64
C SER A 485 27.92 -28.76 59.91
N LEU A 486 27.18 -27.66 59.85
CA LEU A 486 25.91 -27.58 59.12
C LEU A 486 26.14 -27.73 57.61
N VAL A 487 27.20 -27.12 57.08
CA VAL A 487 27.59 -27.21 55.66
C VAL A 487 27.89 -28.66 55.25
N LYS A 488 28.60 -29.42 56.08
CA LYS A 488 28.91 -30.84 55.81
C LYS A 488 27.67 -31.73 55.85
N GLU A 489 26.72 -31.43 56.72
CA GLU A 489 25.45 -32.15 56.82
C GLU A 489 24.61 -31.95 55.55
N ILE A 490 24.51 -30.69 55.08
CA ILE A 490 23.79 -30.35 53.84
C ILE A 490 24.42 -31.04 52.61
N ILE A 491 25.74 -31.16 52.52
CA ILE A 491 26.41 -31.85 51.39
C ILE A 491 26.09 -33.35 51.36
N ARG A 492 26.02 -34.03 52.52
CA ARG A 492 25.69 -35.46 52.56
C ARG A 492 24.24 -35.74 52.20
N GLU A 493 23.33 -34.86 52.62
CA GLU A 493 21.91 -34.99 52.28
C GLU A 493 21.64 -34.86 50.76
N ASN A 494 22.61 -34.34 49.99
CA ASN A 494 22.52 -34.24 48.52
C ASN A 494 22.94 -35.53 47.76
N GLY A 495 23.64 -36.48 48.40
CA GLY A 495 23.89 -37.84 47.87
C GLY A 495 24.56 -37.92 46.48
N VAL A 496 24.04 -38.77 45.59
CA VAL A 496 24.53 -39.03 44.21
C VAL A 496 24.65 -37.73 43.39
N LYS A 497 23.84 -36.70 43.69
CA LYS A 497 23.83 -35.42 42.98
C LYS A 497 25.08 -34.57 43.26
N ALA A 498 25.87 -34.91 44.27
CA ALA A 498 27.16 -34.26 44.52
C ALA A 498 28.27 -34.77 43.59
N LEU A 499 28.10 -35.96 42.99
CA LEU A 499 29.14 -36.61 42.16
C LEU A 499 29.70 -35.73 41.02
N PRO A 500 28.89 -35.00 40.22
CA PRO A 500 29.41 -34.16 39.14
C PRO A 500 30.44 -33.12 39.57
N TYR A 501 30.26 -32.54 40.77
CA TYR A 501 31.14 -31.50 41.33
C TYR A 501 32.34 -32.09 42.05
N LEU A 502 32.25 -33.36 42.43
CA LEU A 502 33.29 -34.12 43.10
C LEU A 502 34.20 -34.84 42.08
N ILE A 503 33.70 -35.34 40.95
CA ILE A 503 34.48 -36.02 39.89
C ILE A 503 35.73 -35.23 39.42
N PRO A 504 35.71 -33.89 39.27
CA PRO A 504 36.90 -33.11 38.95
C PRO A 504 38.01 -33.15 40.01
N LEU A 505 37.71 -33.57 41.24
CA LEU A 505 38.66 -33.81 42.31
C LEU A 505 39.28 -35.21 42.25
N MET A 506 38.84 -36.09 41.34
CA MET A 506 39.45 -37.40 41.07
C MET A 506 40.85 -37.31 40.44
N VAL A 507 41.27 -36.12 40.02
CA VAL A 507 42.62 -35.90 39.50
C VAL A 507 43.66 -36.31 40.57
N PRO A 508 44.65 -37.15 40.22
CA PRO A 508 45.61 -37.65 41.20
C PRO A 508 46.33 -36.53 41.96
N GLY A 509 46.21 -36.52 43.30
CA GLY A 509 46.94 -35.60 44.19
C GLY A 509 46.16 -34.38 44.72
N LYS A 510 44.86 -34.24 44.46
CA LYS A 510 44.00 -33.21 45.08
C LYS A 510 43.40 -33.67 46.42
N ASP A 511 43.26 -32.76 47.38
CA ASP A 511 42.52 -32.99 48.62
C ASP A 511 41.05 -33.31 48.29
N GLY A 512 40.51 -34.37 48.91
CA GLY A 512 39.16 -34.89 48.63
C GLY A 512 39.10 -36.03 47.61
N SER A 513 40.17 -36.34 46.86
CA SER A 513 40.18 -37.42 45.85
C SER A 513 39.72 -38.78 46.41
N ARG A 514 40.11 -39.09 47.66
CA ARG A 514 39.69 -40.32 48.37
C ARG A 514 38.20 -40.33 48.69
N ASP A 515 37.66 -39.21 49.16
CA ASP A 515 36.24 -39.08 49.51
C ASP A 515 35.35 -39.20 48.26
N VAL A 516 35.86 -38.76 47.10
CA VAL A 516 35.16 -38.91 45.80
C VAL A 516 35.21 -40.33 45.29
N THR A 517 36.36 -41.01 45.37
CA THR A 517 36.47 -42.42 44.98
C THR A 517 35.58 -43.30 45.87
N GLU A 518 35.55 -43.04 47.18
CA GLU A 518 34.68 -43.76 48.13
C GLU A 518 33.20 -43.54 47.80
N LEU A 519 32.79 -42.30 47.49
CA LEU A 519 31.42 -42.00 47.06
C LEU A 519 31.05 -42.65 45.71
N ILE A 520 31.99 -42.76 44.75
CA ILE A 520 31.78 -43.43 43.44
C ILE A 520 31.68 -44.95 43.61
N GLU A 521 32.51 -45.53 44.48
CA GLU A 521 32.46 -46.97 44.79
C GLU A 521 31.17 -47.35 45.54
N GLU A 522 30.73 -46.50 46.48
CA GLU A 522 29.46 -46.66 47.20
C GLU A 522 28.25 -46.54 46.28
N THR A 523 28.35 -45.74 45.21
CA THR A 523 27.25 -45.52 44.24
C THR A 523 27.26 -46.50 43.06
N GLY A 524 28.39 -47.13 42.73
CA GLY A 524 28.45 -48.26 41.80
C GLY A 524 27.97 -47.95 40.37
N LEU A 525 27.10 -48.79 39.81
CA LEU A 525 26.56 -48.61 38.45
C LEU A 525 25.72 -47.33 38.30
N ASP A 526 25.26 -46.71 39.40
CA ASP A 526 24.55 -45.44 39.38
C ASP A 526 25.47 -44.23 39.12
N ALA A 527 26.80 -44.42 39.18
CA ALA A 527 27.79 -43.41 38.77
C ALA A 527 27.98 -43.33 37.24
N THR A 528 27.53 -44.35 36.49
CA THR A 528 27.75 -44.46 35.03
C THR A 528 27.32 -43.22 34.24
N PRO A 529 26.12 -42.64 34.46
CA PRO A 529 25.68 -41.45 33.71
C PRO A 529 26.58 -40.23 33.95
N TYR A 530 27.02 -40.02 35.19
CA TYR A 530 27.84 -38.87 35.57
C TYR A 530 29.29 -39.00 35.09
N LEU A 531 29.81 -40.23 35.06
CA LEU A 531 31.13 -40.52 34.48
C LEU A 531 31.14 -40.34 32.96
N LEU A 532 30.06 -40.74 32.26
CA LEU A 532 29.91 -40.50 30.82
C LEU A 532 29.91 -39.00 30.50
N ASP A 533 29.16 -38.21 31.28
CA ASP A 533 29.07 -36.77 31.11
C ASP A 533 30.41 -36.06 31.39
N ALA A 534 31.13 -36.49 32.43
CA ALA A 534 32.46 -35.98 32.74
C ALA A 534 33.48 -36.29 31.64
N LEU A 535 33.35 -37.41 30.93
CA LEU A 535 34.25 -37.81 29.85
C LEU A 535 34.17 -36.89 28.64
N HIS A 536 32.98 -36.36 28.33
CA HIS A 536 32.72 -35.52 27.16
C HIS A 536 33.55 -34.21 27.19
N ASN A 537 33.80 -33.67 28.39
CA ASN A 537 34.52 -32.40 28.60
C ASN A 537 35.90 -32.57 29.26
N ALA A 538 36.38 -33.81 29.41
CA ALA A 538 37.61 -34.09 30.15
C ALA A 538 38.88 -33.83 29.31
N GLY A 539 39.85 -33.12 29.91
CA GLY A 539 41.25 -33.14 29.45
C GLY A 539 41.89 -34.52 29.65
N PRO A 540 43.07 -34.78 29.06
CA PRO A 540 43.70 -36.11 29.07
C PRO A 540 43.92 -36.68 30.49
N ASP A 541 44.17 -35.82 31.48
CA ASP A 541 44.43 -36.21 32.87
C ASP A 541 43.18 -36.71 33.62
N LEU A 542 41.98 -36.35 33.16
CA LEU A 542 40.69 -36.79 33.72
C LEU A 542 40.02 -37.85 32.83
N ALA A 543 40.24 -37.79 31.52
CA ALA A 543 39.64 -38.71 30.56
C ALA A 543 40.11 -40.16 30.76
N GLU A 544 41.39 -40.38 31.04
CA GLU A 544 41.93 -41.72 31.28
C GLU A 544 41.37 -42.38 32.56
N PRO A 545 41.36 -41.72 33.74
CA PRO A 545 40.72 -42.27 34.94
C PRO A 545 39.23 -42.59 34.77
N VAL A 546 38.49 -41.71 34.08
CA VAL A 546 37.04 -41.87 33.86
C VAL A 546 36.75 -42.96 32.83
N LYS A 547 37.48 -43.01 31.71
CA LYS A 547 37.36 -44.07 30.69
C LYS A 547 37.76 -45.43 31.23
N SER A 548 38.80 -45.49 32.08
CA SER A 548 39.19 -46.69 32.79
C SER A 548 38.06 -47.18 33.68
N HIS A 549 37.41 -46.29 34.46
CA HIS A 549 36.26 -46.66 35.29
C HIS A 549 35.05 -47.11 34.46
N LEU A 550 34.72 -46.41 33.38
CA LEU A 550 33.62 -46.81 32.47
C LEU A 550 33.88 -48.18 31.81
N THR A 551 35.12 -48.44 31.41
CA THR A 551 35.51 -49.75 30.84
C THR A 551 35.42 -50.86 31.89
N VAL A 552 35.84 -50.59 33.13
CA VAL A 552 35.70 -51.53 34.25
C VAL A 552 34.23 -51.79 34.55
N LEU A 553 33.37 -50.77 34.52
CA LEU A 553 31.93 -50.92 34.71
C LEU A 553 31.30 -51.73 33.56
N PHE A 554 31.69 -51.51 32.30
CA PHE A 554 31.21 -52.30 31.15
C PHE A 554 31.65 -53.76 31.22
N GLN A 555 32.91 -54.04 31.58
CA GLN A 555 33.41 -55.41 31.70
C GLN A 555 32.77 -56.18 32.87
N LYS A 556 32.41 -55.47 33.94
CA LYS A 556 31.81 -56.06 35.13
C LYS A 556 30.39 -56.55 34.86
N ASP A 557 29.61 -55.80 34.09
CA ASP A 557 28.25 -56.16 33.70
C ASP A 557 27.86 -55.46 32.39
N PRO A 558 28.15 -56.06 31.21
CA PRO A 558 27.83 -55.46 29.92
C PRO A 558 26.33 -55.22 29.74
N GLU A 559 25.49 -56.07 30.33
CA GLU A 559 24.03 -56.00 30.20
C GLU A 559 23.49 -54.78 30.94
N THR A 560 23.84 -54.64 32.23
CA THR A 560 23.40 -53.48 33.01
C THR A 560 24.10 -52.20 32.54
N PHE A 561 25.35 -52.28 32.07
CA PHE A 561 26.06 -51.13 31.52
C PHE A 561 25.41 -50.59 30.26
N VAL A 562 25.04 -51.44 29.28
CA VAL A 562 24.33 -50.97 28.08
C VAL A 562 22.98 -50.38 28.45
N LYS A 563 22.23 -50.99 29.38
CA LYS A 563 20.99 -50.39 29.89
C LYS A 563 21.21 -49.00 30.51
N ARG A 564 22.34 -48.80 31.20
CA ARG A 564 22.73 -47.51 31.82
C ARG A 564 23.39 -46.53 30.84
N LEU A 565 23.98 -47.00 29.75
CA LEU A 565 24.54 -46.17 28.67
C LEU A 565 23.45 -45.30 28.05
N PHE A 566 22.23 -45.84 27.97
CA PHE A 566 21.05 -45.12 27.50
C PHE A 566 20.32 -44.32 28.60
N THR A 567 20.85 -44.26 29.84
CA THR A 567 20.26 -43.45 30.94
C THR A 567 20.90 -42.08 31.14
N GLY A 568 21.99 -41.78 30.41
CA GLY A 568 22.67 -40.47 30.47
C GLY A 568 21.98 -39.36 29.68
N SER A 569 22.29 -38.12 30.03
CA SER A 569 21.77 -36.89 29.41
C SER A 569 22.38 -36.58 28.04
N SER A 570 23.58 -37.10 27.73
CA SER A 570 24.22 -36.98 26.41
C SER A 570 24.38 -38.37 25.75
N LEU A 571 23.71 -38.55 24.62
CA LEU A 571 23.71 -39.77 23.82
C LEU A 571 24.55 -39.55 22.55
N ASP A 572 25.84 -39.28 22.73
CA ASP A 572 26.78 -39.15 21.62
C ASP A 572 26.95 -40.52 20.93
N THR A 573 26.33 -40.66 19.75
CA THR A 573 26.31 -41.91 19.00
C THR A 573 27.69 -42.34 18.52
N ASP A 574 28.63 -41.41 18.28
CA ASP A 574 29.99 -41.75 17.85
C ASP A 574 30.83 -42.28 19.03
N LEU A 575 30.70 -41.65 20.21
CA LEU A 575 31.34 -42.13 21.44
C LEU A 575 30.77 -43.48 21.87
N MET A 576 29.44 -43.61 21.88
CA MET A 576 28.75 -44.87 22.17
C MET A 576 29.19 -45.96 21.21
N TYR A 577 29.20 -45.68 19.90
CA TYR A 577 29.73 -46.60 18.91
C TYR A 577 31.18 -46.99 19.21
N SER A 578 32.06 -46.06 19.58
CA SER A 578 33.46 -46.38 19.90
C SER A 578 33.64 -47.31 21.11
N LEU A 579 32.77 -47.21 22.12
CA LEU A 579 32.81 -48.02 23.35
C LEU A 579 32.29 -49.44 23.10
N VAL A 580 31.32 -49.59 22.20
CA VAL A 580 30.59 -50.84 21.96
C VAL A 580 31.04 -51.56 20.68
N TYR A 581 31.57 -50.85 19.68
CA TYR A 581 32.07 -51.39 18.41
C TYR A 581 33.00 -52.61 18.52
N PRO A 582 33.88 -52.74 19.54
CA PRO A 582 34.74 -53.91 19.67
C PRO A 582 34.02 -55.26 19.85
N SER A 583 32.70 -55.29 20.08
CA SER A 583 31.96 -56.53 20.33
C SER A 583 30.55 -56.53 19.68
N PRO A 584 30.45 -56.43 18.34
CA PRO A 584 29.16 -56.27 17.65
C PRO A 584 28.22 -57.47 17.86
N GLN A 585 28.77 -58.68 17.97
CA GLN A 585 28.00 -59.90 18.23
C GLN A 585 27.31 -59.91 19.60
N VAL A 586 27.90 -59.21 20.57
CA VAL A 586 27.34 -59.08 21.92
C VAL A 586 26.29 -57.98 21.93
N ILE A 587 26.51 -56.88 21.19
CA ILE A 587 25.75 -55.64 21.33
C ILE A 587 24.56 -55.53 20.38
N ILE A 588 24.64 -56.06 19.16
CA ILE A 588 23.51 -56.02 18.21
C ILE A 588 22.24 -56.60 18.84
N PRO A 589 22.25 -57.77 19.53
CA PRO A 589 21.05 -58.27 20.21
C PRO A 589 20.47 -57.31 21.25
N PHE A 590 21.30 -56.58 21.99
CA PHE A 590 20.84 -55.61 22.99
C PHE A 590 20.34 -54.31 22.37
N LEU A 591 20.96 -53.84 21.28
CA LEU A 591 20.46 -52.70 20.53
C LEU A 591 19.10 -53.02 19.91
N ILE A 592 18.87 -54.27 19.49
CA ILE A 592 17.55 -54.73 19.03
C ILE A 592 16.54 -54.69 20.19
N ASP A 593 16.90 -55.17 21.38
CA ASP A 593 16.03 -55.13 22.57
C ASP A 593 15.65 -53.69 22.95
N ILE A 594 16.63 -52.77 22.95
CA ILE A 594 16.38 -51.34 23.23
C ILE A 594 15.57 -50.68 22.11
N PHE A 595 15.86 -51.02 20.86
CA PHE A 595 15.12 -50.52 19.70
C PHE A 595 13.65 -50.96 19.68
N GLN A 596 13.35 -52.14 20.21
CA GLN A 596 12.01 -52.69 20.36
C GLN A 596 11.34 -52.33 21.69
N GLY A 597 12.03 -51.61 22.57
CA GLY A 597 11.49 -51.15 23.85
C GLY A 597 10.58 -49.93 23.72
N ASP A 598 9.85 -49.62 24.80
CA ASP A 598 8.83 -48.57 24.83
C ASP A 598 9.39 -47.12 24.81
N ASP A 599 10.70 -46.92 25.00
CA ASP A 599 11.33 -45.60 25.09
C ASP A 599 11.77 -45.08 23.72
N SER A 600 10.93 -44.22 23.11
CA SER A 600 11.14 -43.71 21.75
C SER A 600 12.47 -42.98 21.55
N SER A 601 12.98 -42.26 22.56
CA SER A 601 14.24 -41.54 22.45
C SER A 601 15.44 -42.49 22.41
N LYS A 602 15.42 -43.52 23.26
CA LYS A 602 16.47 -44.56 23.27
C LYS A 602 16.38 -45.42 22.03
N ALA A 603 15.17 -45.71 21.57
CA ALA A 603 14.94 -46.51 20.40
C ALA A 603 15.40 -45.78 19.12
N LEU A 604 15.27 -44.45 19.03
CA LEU A 604 15.83 -43.65 17.94
C LEU A 604 17.37 -43.78 17.89
N VAL A 605 18.05 -43.64 19.04
CA VAL A 605 19.51 -43.74 19.16
C VAL A 605 20.00 -45.16 18.87
N ALA A 606 19.28 -46.18 19.34
CA ALA A 606 19.58 -47.57 19.03
C ALA A 606 19.39 -47.86 17.52
N GLY A 607 18.35 -47.30 16.90
CA GLY A 607 18.13 -47.38 15.45
C GLY A 607 19.23 -46.67 14.64
N ASP A 608 19.69 -45.51 15.11
CA ASP A 608 20.84 -44.80 14.53
C ASP A 608 22.09 -45.68 14.51
N LEU A 609 22.44 -46.23 15.68
CA LEU A 609 23.59 -47.12 15.85
C LEU A 609 23.45 -48.39 15.01
N LEU A 610 22.27 -49.02 14.98
CA LEU A 610 21.98 -50.20 14.17
C LEU A 610 22.15 -49.91 12.67
N SER A 611 21.66 -48.78 12.16
CA SER A 611 21.79 -48.43 10.74
C SER A 611 23.24 -48.34 10.25
N ARG A 612 24.19 -48.03 11.15
CA ARG A 612 25.63 -47.97 10.85
C ARG A 612 26.27 -49.36 10.70
N PHE A 613 25.61 -50.43 11.15
CA PHE A 613 26.01 -51.82 10.89
C PHE A 613 25.48 -52.35 9.54
N GLY A 614 24.73 -51.54 8.78
CA GLY A 614 24.35 -51.84 7.39
C GLY A 614 23.44 -53.06 7.27
N LYS A 615 23.88 -54.08 6.52
CA LYS A 615 23.06 -55.26 6.17
C LYS A 615 22.59 -56.05 7.39
N ASP A 616 23.40 -56.08 8.46
CA ASP A 616 23.10 -56.81 9.69
C ASP A 616 21.89 -56.21 10.45
N ALA A 617 21.50 -54.97 10.13
CA ALA A 617 20.35 -54.29 10.73
C ALA A 617 19.05 -54.39 9.90
N LEU A 618 19.10 -54.91 8.66
CA LEU A 618 17.92 -55.03 7.80
C LEU A 618 16.85 -55.95 8.40
N ASP A 619 17.20 -57.19 8.75
CA ASP A 619 16.25 -58.15 9.33
C ASP A 619 15.62 -57.64 10.64
N PRO A 620 16.40 -57.04 11.58
CA PRO A 620 15.83 -56.37 12.75
C PRO A 620 14.83 -55.27 12.42
N PHE A 621 15.15 -54.37 11.48
CA PHE A 621 14.24 -53.28 11.09
C PHE A 621 12.97 -53.79 10.42
N ILE A 622 13.07 -54.81 9.55
CA ILE A 622 11.88 -55.41 8.92
C ILE A 622 11.01 -56.13 9.96
N THR A 623 11.63 -56.83 10.92
CA THR A 623 10.90 -57.50 12.00
C THR A 623 10.17 -56.50 12.89
N ALA A 624 10.83 -55.39 13.25
CA ALA A 624 10.22 -54.31 14.01
C ALA A 624 9.09 -53.64 13.23
N LEU A 625 9.31 -53.33 11.95
CA LEU A 625 8.28 -52.73 11.08
C LEU A 625 7.04 -53.61 10.96
N ARG A 626 7.21 -54.95 10.95
CA ARG A 626 6.11 -55.94 10.90
C ARG A 626 5.32 -56.02 12.20
N ASN A 627 5.99 -55.89 13.34
CA ASN A 627 5.38 -56.04 14.65
C ASN A 627 4.80 -54.73 15.20
N GLU A 628 5.21 -53.59 14.63
CA GLU A 628 4.72 -52.28 15.06
C GLU A 628 3.27 -52.05 14.64
N SER A 629 2.49 -51.39 15.50
CA SER A 629 1.12 -50.96 15.22
C SER A 629 0.99 -49.46 15.00
N ASP A 630 1.92 -48.66 15.55
CA ASP A 630 1.95 -47.21 15.42
C ASP A 630 2.56 -46.76 14.08
N ASP A 631 1.80 -45.96 13.32
CA ASP A 631 2.21 -45.56 11.97
C ASP A 631 3.36 -44.53 11.98
N ASP A 632 3.45 -43.68 13.00
CA ASP A 632 4.56 -42.72 13.14
C ASP A 632 5.88 -43.46 13.43
N ARG A 633 5.83 -44.46 14.31
CA ARG A 633 6.97 -45.34 14.59
C ARG A 633 7.39 -46.15 13.37
N LYS A 634 6.45 -46.62 12.55
CA LYS A 634 6.79 -47.29 11.28
C LYS A 634 7.50 -46.36 10.30
N LEU A 635 7.09 -45.09 10.22
CA LEU A 635 7.81 -44.10 9.40
C LEU A 635 9.23 -43.84 9.93
N GLU A 636 9.41 -43.83 11.24
CA GLU A 636 10.74 -43.73 11.86
C GLU A 636 11.63 -44.93 11.50
N ILE A 637 11.12 -46.15 11.62
CA ILE A 637 11.82 -47.37 11.20
C ILE A 637 12.18 -47.31 9.71
N THR A 638 11.26 -46.78 8.89
CA THR A 638 11.46 -46.57 7.44
C THR A 638 12.61 -45.60 7.17
N SER A 639 12.78 -44.55 8.00
CA SER A 639 13.90 -43.62 7.87
C SER A 639 15.27 -44.28 8.07
N PHE A 640 15.37 -45.26 8.98
CA PHE A 640 16.61 -46.03 9.16
C PHE A 640 16.91 -46.91 7.95
N LEU A 641 15.88 -47.51 7.34
CA LEU A 641 16.01 -48.27 6.10
C LEU A 641 16.48 -47.39 4.93
N ILE A 642 15.97 -46.15 4.82
CA ILE A 642 16.43 -45.16 3.83
C ILE A 642 17.93 -44.85 4.04
N ARG A 643 18.37 -44.76 5.29
CA ARG A 643 19.75 -44.43 5.64
C ARG A 643 20.77 -45.53 5.36
N ILE A 644 20.33 -46.78 5.29
CA ILE A 644 21.14 -47.89 4.75
C ILE A 644 21.38 -47.70 3.25
N GLY A 645 20.46 -47.06 2.54
CA GLY A 645 20.62 -46.64 1.14
C GLY A 645 20.46 -47.80 0.13
N PRO A 646 21.24 -47.82 -0.97
CA PRO A 646 21.03 -48.77 -2.07
C PRO A 646 21.07 -50.25 -1.69
N ASP A 647 21.80 -50.60 -0.62
CA ASP A 647 21.89 -51.97 -0.10
C ASP A 647 20.53 -52.50 0.43
N ALA A 648 19.59 -51.61 0.78
CA ALA A 648 18.26 -51.98 1.22
C ALA A 648 17.28 -52.25 0.07
N ILE A 649 17.56 -51.78 -1.16
CA ILE A 649 16.62 -51.83 -2.30
C ILE A 649 16.10 -53.25 -2.58
N PRO A 650 16.95 -54.30 -2.69
CA PRO A 650 16.45 -55.65 -2.99
C PRO A 650 15.45 -56.16 -1.94
N THR A 651 15.73 -55.90 -0.67
CA THR A 651 14.85 -56.27 0.45
C THR A 651 13.56 -55.47 0.41
N LEU A 652 13.62 -54.15 0.22
CA LEU A 652 12.44 -53.28 0.13
C LEU A 652 11.54 -53.64 -1.06
N VAL A 653 12.12 -53.97 -2.22
CA VAL A 653 11.39 -54.42 -3.40
C VAL A 653 10.61 -55.70 -3.11
N SER A 654 11.21 -56.66 -2.38
CA SER A 654 10.52 -57.89 -1.99
C SER A 654 9.33 -57.66 -1.04
N LEU A 655 9.33 -56.54 -0.29
CA LEU A 655 8.27 -56.18 0.65
C LEU A 655 7.09 -55.45 0.02
N LEU A 656 7.18 -55.05 -1.25
CA LEU A 656 6.04 -54.44 -1.97
C LEU A 656 4.84 -55.38 -2.13
N GLY A 657 5.03 -56.69 -1.95
CA GLY A 657 3.95 -57.69 -1.98
C GLY A 657 3.30 -57.97 -0.62
N ASP A 658 3.81 -57.37 0.46
CA ASP A 658 3.20 -57.49 1.79
C ASP A 658 2.27 -56.30 2.02
N GLU A 659 0.95 -56.53 2.00
CA GLU A 659 -0.07 -55.46 2.07
C GLU A 659 0.15 -54.49 3.25
N ASN A 660 0.70 -54.97 4.36
CA ASN A 660 0.93 -54.16 5.57
C ASN A 660 2.23 -53.35 5.51
N LEU A 661 3.24 -53.84 4.79
CA LEU A 661 4.58 -53.25 4.74
C LEU A 661 4.85 -52.48 3.45
N ALA A 662 4.06 -52.73 2.41
CA ALA A 662 4.22 -52.13 1.09
C ALA A 662 4.17 -50.59 1.08
N PRO A 663 3.32 -49.89 1.87
CA PRO A 663 3.36 -48.42 1.95
C PRO A 663 4.71 -47.87 2.40
N TYR A 664 5.33 -48.53 3.38
CA TYR A 664 6.61 -48.15 3.98
C TYR A 664 7.78 -48.49 3.08
N ALA A 665 7.75 -49.67 2.46
CA ALA A 665 8.72 -50.06 1.44
C ALA A 665 8.68 -49.11 0.22
N MET A 666 7.48 -48.75 -0.23
CA MET A 666 7.27 -47.75 -1.29
C MET A 666 7.82 -46.38 -0.90
N ALA A 667 7.56 -45.92 0.33
CA ALA A 667 8.09 -44.65 0.83
C ALA A 667 9.62 -44.65 0.87
N ALA A 668 10.23 -45.73 1.38
CA ALA A 668 11.69 -45.88 1.41
C ALA A 668 12.30 -45.90 0.00
N LEU A 669 11.74 -46.69 -0.92
CA LEU A 669 12.20 -46.75 -2.31
C LEU A 669 12.06 -45.40 -3.03
N SER A 670 10.96 -44.68 -2.78
CA SER A 670 10.76 -43.33 -3.32
C SER A 670 11.81 -42.34 -2.82
N ALA A 671 12.15 -42.41 -1.53
CA ALA A 671 13.13 -41.53 -0.91
C ALA A 671 14.59 -41.86 -1.27
N ILE A 672 14.89 -43.14 -1.53
CA ILE A 672 16.19 -43.57 -2.08
C ILE A 672 16.39 -42.97 -3.50
N GLY A 673 15.31 -42.81 -4.26
CA GLY A 673 15.31 -42.04 -5.51
C GLY A 673 15.78 -42.82 -6.74
N GLU A 674 16.59 -42.17 -7.59
CA GLU A 674 17.08 -42.72 -8.87
C GLU A 674 17.65 -44.16 -8.78
N PRO A 675 18.44 -44.55 -7.76
CA PRO A 675 18.96 -45.92 -7.64
C PRO A 675 17.89 -47.01 -7.57
N ALA A 676 16.67 -46.68 -7.14
CA ALA A 676 15.56 -47.63 -7.05
C ALA A 676 14.84 -47.85 -8.40
N VAL A 677 14.95 -46.91 -9.34
CA VAL A 677 14.21 -46.94 -10.63
C VAL A 677 14.47 -48.24 -11.41
N PRO A 678 15.71 -48.72 -11.62
CA PRO A 678 15.95 -49.96 -12.38
C PRO A 678 15.34 -51.20 -11.75
N ALA A 679 15.23 -51.25 -10.41
CA ALA A 679 14.64 -52.37 -9.69
C ALA A 679 13.10 -52.33 -9.71
N LEU A 680 12.51 -51.14 -9.87
CA LEU A 680 11.06 -50.92 -9.93
C LEU A 680 10.46 -51.16 -11.32
N LEU A 681 11.16 -50.81 -12.40
CA LEU A 681 10.61 -50.93 -13.77
C LEU A 681 10.08 -52.34 -14.13
N PRO A 682 10.79 -53.45 -13.82
CA PRO A 682 10.27 -54.80 -14.13
C PRO A 682 8.96 -55.12 -13.41
N LEU A 683 8.72 -54.51 -12.25
CA LEU A 683 7.52 -54.76 -11.43
C LEU A 683 6.25 -54.11 -11.99
N LEU A 684 6.36 -53.22 -12.98
CA LEU A 684 5.20 -52.73 -13.73
C LEU A 684 4.45 -53.86 -14.46
N LYS A 685 5.13 -54.98 -14.76
CA LYS A 685 4.55 -56.18 -15.38
C LYS A 685 4.15 -57.25 -14.36
N SER A 686 4.22 -56.95 -13.06
CA SER A 686 3.86 -57.90 -12.00
C SER A 686 2.40 -58.36 -12.16
N SER A 687 2.15 -59.64 -11.97
CA SER A 687 0.79 -60.20 -11.92
C SER A 687 0.06 -59.88 -10.62
N ASP A 688 0.78 -59.39 -9.61
CA ASP A 688 0.22 -58.93 -8.34
C ASP A 688 -0.23 -57.46 -8.44
N PRO A 689 -1.55 -57.18 -8.34
CA PRO A 689 -2.07 -55.82 -8.44
C PRO A 689 -1.53 -54.86 -7.37
N GLY A 690 -1.26 -55.36 -6.16
CA GLY A 690 -0.74 -54.55 -5.05
C GLY A 690 0.68 -54.09 -5.33
N VAL A 691 1.56 -55.04 -5.68
CA VAL A 691 2.95 -54.73 -6.06
C VAL A 691 3.00 -53.75 -7.22
N GLN A 692 2.17 -53.97 -8.24
CA GLN A 692 2.10 -53.08 -9.41
C GLN A 692 1.66 -51.66 -9.01
N GLN A 693 0.64 -51.52 -8.15
CA GLN A 693 0.15 -50.22 -7.69
C GLN A 693 1.20 -49.46 -6.86
N TYR A 694 1.87 -50.11 -5.91
CA TYR A 694 2.91 -49.45 -5.12
C TYR A 694 4.15 -49.11 -5.95
N THR A 695 4.46 -49.91 -6.96
CA THR A 695 5.53 -49.61 -7.94
C THR A 695 5.20 -48.33 -8.72
N ILE A 696 3.96 -48.18 -9.18
CA ILE A 696 3.48 -46.97 -9.86
C ILE A 696 3.66 -45.76 -8.95
N LEU A 697 3.15 -45.83 -7.71
CA LEU A 697 3.27 -44.74 -6.74
C LEU A 697 4.72 -44.37 -6.44
N ALA A 698 5.60 -45.37 -6.30
CA ALA A 698 7.03 -45.14 -6.08
C ALA A 698 7.66 -44.38 -7.25
N LEU A 699 7.43 -44.84 -8.48
CA LEU A 699 7.96 -44.21 -9.69
C LEU A 699 7.41 -42.79 -9.87
N THR A 700 6.11 -42.57 -9.66
CA THR A 700 5.48 -41.24 -9.68
C THR A 700 6.14 -40.28 -8.69
N ARG A 701 6.45 -40.73 -7.47
CA ARG A 701 7.09 -39.89 -6.44
C ARG A 701 8.58 -39.62 -6.70
N ILE A 702 9.29 -40.51 -7.40
CA ILE A 702 10.69 -40.29 -7.78
C ILE A 702 10.82 -39.16 -8.82
N GLY A 703 9.83 -39.00 -9.72
CA GLY A 703 9.74 -37.86 -10.62
C GLY A 703 10.65 -37.97 -11.87
N PRO A 704 11.39 -36.91 -12.27
CA PRO A 704 12.10 -36.84 -13.57
C PRO A 704 13.03 -38.02 -13.93
N PRO A 705 13.81 -38.60 -12.99
CA PRO A 705 14.63 -39.77 -13.29
C PRO A 705 13.79 -41.00 -13.69
N ALA A 706 12.62 -41.16 -13.07
CA ALA A 706 11.67 -42.21 -13.42
C ALA A 706 10.97 -41.90 -14.76
N ALA A 707 10.59 -40.64 -15.02
CA ALA A 707 9.96 -40.24 -16.28
C ALA A 707 10.83 -40.59 -17.51
N THR A 708 12.13 -40.29 -17.43
CA THR A 708 13.10 -40.63 -18.48
C THR A 708 13.15 -42.14 -18.75
N ALA A 709 13.26 -42.95 -17.70
CA ALA A 709 13.34 -44.40 -17.83
C ALA A 709 12.01 -45.03 -18.31
N LEU A 710 10.88 -44.46 -17.89
CA LEU A 710 9.54 -44.84 -18.34
C LEU A 710 9.33 -44.57 -19.84
N MET A 711 9.81 -43.43 -20.36
CA MET A 711 9.72 -43.13 -21.79
C MET A 711 10.56 -44.09 -22.63
N ALA A 712 11.75 -44.48 -22.16
CA ALA A 712 12.55 -45.52 -22.80
C ALA A 712 11.80 -46.86 -22.82
N LEU A 713 11.16 -47.23 -21.70
CA LEU A 713 10.35 -48.45 -21.61
C LEU A 713 9.13 -48.43 -22.55
N MET A 714 8.50 -47.26 -22.77
CA MET A 714 7.43 -47.11 -23.77
C MET A 714 7.90 -47.43 -25.20
N GLN A 715 9.19 -47.21 -25.51
CA GLN A 715 9.76 -47.56 -26.81
C GLN A 715 9.97 -49.07 -26.95
N GLU A 716 10.34 -49.74 -25.86
CA GLU A 716 10.64 -51.17 -25.84
C GLU A 716 9.39 -52.05 -25.81
N ASP A 717 8.30 -51.60 -25.17
CA ASP A 717 7.06 -52.37 -25.01
C ASP A 717 5.79 -51.52 -25.21
N GLU A 718 5.24 -51.57 -26.42
CA GLU A 718 3.99 -50.86 -26.76
C GLU A 718 2.79 -51.28 -25.89
N GLY A 719 2.79 -52.50 -25.34
CA GLY A 719 1.72 -53.00 -24.47
C GLY A 719 1.62 -52.26 -23.14
N LEU A 720 2.71 -51.65 -22.68
CA LEU A 720 2.76 -50.86 -21.46
C LEU A 720 2.43 -49.38 -21.66
N VAL A 721 2.29 -48.90 -22.90
CA VAL A 721 2.04 -47.48 -23.21
C VAL A 721 0.85 -46.91 -22.43
N PRO A 722 -0.33 -47.55 -22.34
CA PRO A 722 -1.45 -47.00 -21.57
C PRO A 722 -1.14 -46.85 -20.07
N LEU A 723 -0.40 -47.82 -19.52
CA LEU A 723 -0.01 -47.81 -18.11
C LEU A 723 0.99 -46.70 -17.84
N ILE A 724 2.05 -46.62 -18.64
CA ILE A 724 3.11 -45.62 -18.49
C ILE A 724 2.55 -44.21 -18.71
N SER A 725 1.66 -44.04 -19.68
CA SER A 725 0.96 -42.77 -19.92
C SER A 725 0.23 -42.29 -18.67
N ARG A 726 -0.46 -43.19 -17.95
CA ARG A 726 -1.12 -42.86 -16.68
C ARG A 726 -0.11 -42.44 -15.60
N ILE A 727 1.02 -43.14 -15.49
CA ILE A 727 2.08 -42.81 -14.51
C ILE A 727 2.63 -41.39 -14.79
N LEU A 728 2.95 -41.09 -16.04
CA LEU A 728 3.45 -39.78 -16.45
C LEU A 728 2.40 -38.67 -16.26
N ALA A 729 1.12 -38.97 -16.48
CA ALA A 729 0.03 -38.04 -16.17
C ALA A 729 -0.07 -37.75 -14.66
N GLU A 730 0.06 -38.76 -13.80
CA GLU A 730 0.08 -38.60 -12.33
C GLU A 730 1.29 -37.82 -11.83
N MET A 731 2.43 -37.85 -12.53
CA MET A 731 3.60 -37.01 -12.25
C MET A 731 3.33 -35.51 -12.50
N GLY A 732 2.36 -35.19 -13.35
CA GLY A 732 1.97 -33.81 -13.68
C GLY A 732 3.09 -33.02 -14.37
N GLY A 733 3.17 -31.71 -14.11
CA GLY A 733 4.12 -30.80 -14.77
C GLY A 733 5.60 -31.22 -14.69
N ALA A 734 5.98 -32.04 -13.71
CA ALA A 734 7.35 -32.56 -13.58
C ALA A 734 7.78 -33.49 -14.73
N ALA A 735 6.84 -34.05 -15.49
CA ALA A 735 7.13 -34.89 -16.66
C ALA A 735 7.11 -34.11 -17.99
N LEU A 736 6.67 -32.85 -17.99
CA LEU A 736 6.53 -32.07 -19.24
C LEU A 736 7.85 -31.83 -19.98
N PRO A 737 8.97 -31.46 -19.32
CA PRO A 737 10.24 -31.24 -20.03
C PRO A 737 10.69 -32.47 -20.81
N GLU A 738 10.62 -33.63 -20.18
CA GLU A 738 10.98 -34.93 -20.72
C GLU A 738 10.05 -35.33 -21.87
N LEU A 739 8.73 -35.15 -21.70
CA LEU A 739 7.74 -35.43 -22.75
C LEU A 739 7.92 -34.51 -23.97
N ILE A 740 8.20 -33.22 -23.76
CA ILE A 740 8.47 -32.27 -24.86
C ILE A 740 9.73 -32.66 -25.61
N GLN A 741 10.80 -33.05 -24.89
CA GLN A 741 12.04 -33.53 -25.50
C GLN A 741 11.81 -34.79 -26.34
N GLU A 742 11.02 -35.74 -25.84
CA GLU A 742 10.65 -36.94 -26.60
C GLU A 742 9.82 -36.59 -27.84
N LEU A 743 8.87 -35.66 -27.73
CA LEU A 743 8.07 -35.22 -28.88
C LEU A 743 8.95 -34.54 -29.95
N GLN A 744 9.95 -33.76 -29.54
CA GLN A 744 10.94 -33.15 -30.44
C GLN A 744 11.79 -34.23 -31.14
N ALA A 745 12.20 -35.28 -30.41
CA ALA A 745 12.94 -36.39 -30.99
C ALA A 745 12.10 -37.15 -32.02
N LEU A 746 10.84 -37.47 -31.69
CA LEU A 746 9.90 -38.13 -32.61
C LEU A 746 9.62 -37.28 -33.85
N GLN A 747 9.49 -35.96 -33.70
CA GLN A 747 9.35 -35.04 -34.83
C GLN A 747 10.59 -35.05 -35.73
N ALA A 748 11.80 -35.05 -35.16
CA ALA A 748 13.04 -35.12 -35.94
C ALA A 748 13.14 -36.42 -36.76
N GLU A 749 12.53 -37.50 -36.28
CA GLU A 749 12.43 -38.79 -36.96
C GLU A 749 11.21 -38.93 -37.88
N GLY A 750 10.31 -37.93 -37.93
CA GLY A 750 9.06 -37.96 -38.70
C GLY A 750 8.01 -38.94 -38.15
N GLN A 751 8.08 -39.25 -36.85
CA GLN A 751 7.22 -40.19 -36.13
C GLN A 751 6.22 -39.52 -35.18
N GLU A 752 5.99 -38.20 -35.29
CA GLU A 752 5.04 -37.49 -34.42
C GLU A 752 3.60 -38.02 -34.55
N GLY A 753 3.25 -38.63 -35.69
CA GLY A 753 1.94 -39.26 -35.94
C GLY A 753 1.86 -40.74 -35.54
N SER A 754 2.92 -41.32 -34.96
CA SER A 754 2.89 -42.69 -34.43
C SER A 754 1.93 -42.81 -33.24
N SER A 755 1.55 -44.04 -32.87
CA SER A 755 0.80 -44.32 -31.63
C SER A 755 1.46 -43.66 -30.40
N ARG A 756 2.79 -43.73 -30.34
CA ARG A 756 3.64 -43.13 -29.30
C ARG A 756 3.64 -41.60 -29.36
N GLY A 757 3.82 -41.02 -30.54
CA GLY A 757 3.78 -39.55 -30.73
C GLY A 757 2.43 -38.94 -30.38
N ILE A 758 1.33 -39.58 -30.78
CA ILE A 758 -0.03 -39.17 -30.41
C ILE A 758 -0.25 -39.28 -28.90
N ALA A 759 0.22 -40.37 -28.26
CA ALA A 759 0.10 -40.55 -26.81
C ALA A 759 0.87 -39.47 -26.04
N VAL A 760 2.14 -39.22 -26.40
CA VAL A 760 2.98 -38.17 -25.81
C VAL A 760 2.32 -36.79 -25.97
N MET A 761 1.80 -36.48 -27.16
CA MET A 761 1.11 -35.22 -27.43
C MET A 761 -0.17 -35.05 -26.60
N SER A 762 -0.96 -36.11 -26.47
CA SER A 762 -2.17 -36.12 -25.65
C SER A 762 -1.83 -35.87 -24.18
N LEU A 763 -0.79 -36.54 -23.67
CA LEU A 763 -0.32 -36.38 -22.29
C LEU A 763 0.18 -34.97 -22.01
N ILE A 764 1.03 -34.42 -22.89
CA ILE A 764 1.51 -33.04 -22.76
C ILE A 764 0.33 -32.07 -22.68
N THR A 765 -0.68 -32.26 -23.54
CA THR A 765 -1.86 -31.40 -23.56
C THR A 765 -2.69 -31.55 -22.28
N GLU A 766 -2.92 -32.77 -21.82
CA GLU A 766 -3.68 -33.07 -20.60
C GLU A 766 -3.01 -32.49 -19.36
N ILE A 767 -1.71 -32.75 -19.19
CA ILE A 767 -0.91 -32.26 -18.07
C ILE A 767 -0.86 -30.73 -18.08
N ALA A 768 -0.53 -30.12 -19.22
CA ALA A 768 -0.42 -28.68 -19.32
C ALA A 768 -1.76 -27.96 -19.05
N LEU A 769 -2.90 -28.55 -19.39
CA LEU A 769 -4.22 -27.98 -19.10
C LEU A 769 -4.71 -28.23 -17.67
N SER A 770 -4.11 -29.18 -16.96
CA SER A 770 -4.51 -29.51 -15.59
C SER A 770 -4.20 -28.37 -14.61
N LYS A 771 -3.09 -27.64 -14.83
CA LYS A 771 -2.65 -26.51 -14.01
C LYS A 771 -2.14 -25.36 -14.88
N PRO A 772 -2.58 -24.10 -14.64
CA PRO A 772 -2.12 -22.94 -15.42
C PRO A 772 -0.60 -22.72 -15.40
N SER A 773 0.09 -23.09 -14.32
CA SER A 773 1.56 -23.02 -14.21
C SER A 773 2.27 -23.86 -15.27
N ASP A 774 1.66 -24.97 -15.66
CA ASP A 774 2.30 -26.00 -16.47
C ASP A 774 2.26 -25.61 -17.97
N LEU A 775 1.34 -24.72 -18.36
CA LEU A 775 1.29 -24.13 -19.71
C LEU A 775 2.56 -23.34 -20.07
N LYS A 776 3.31 -22.85 -19.08
CA LYS A 776 4.56 -22.11 -19.34
C LYS A 776 5.61 -22.97 -20.05
N HIS A 777 5.62 -24.29 -19.78
CA HIS A 777 6.51 -25.21 -20.48
C HIS A 777 6.21 -25.26 -21.99
N LEU A 778 4.95 -25.08 -22.39
CA LEU A 778 4.56 -25.01 -23.81
C LEU A 778 4.87 -23.67 -24.44
N PHE A 779 4.79 -22.58 -23.67
CA PHE A 779 5.16 -21.25 -24.15
C PHE A 779 6.66 -21.11 -24.45
N ALA A 780 7.50 -21.95 -23.84
CA ALA A 780 8.94 -22.01 -24.08
C ALA A 780 9.32 -22.78 -25.36
N ILE A 781 8.36 -23.44 -26.03
CA ILE A 781 8.64 -24.19 -27.26
C ILE A 781 8.88 -23.20 -28.41
N GLU A 782 10.10 -23.17 -28.93
CA GLU A 782 10.47 -22.34 -30.09
C GLU A 782 10.20 -23.01 -31.44
N ASP A 783 9.97 -24.33 -31.48
CA ASP A 783 9.72 -25.07 -32.72
C ASP A 783 8.35 -24.71 -33.34
N PRO A 784 8.32 -24.07 -34.53
CA PRO A 784 7.06 -23.59 -35.13
C PRO A 784 6.08 -24.71 -35.49
N LEU A 785 6.55 -25.91 -35.80
CA LEU A 785 5.70 -27.04 -36.14
C LEU A 785 4.97 -27.54 -34.90
N LEU A 786 5.70 -27.72 -33.79
CA LEU A 786 5.10 -28.13 -32.51
C LEU A 786 4.15 -27.07 -31.97
N THR A 787 4.54 -25.80 -32.02
CA THR A 787 3.65 -24.68 -31.65
C THR A 787 2.36 -24.72 -32.46
N GLY A 788 2.45 -24.92 -33.78
CA GLY A 788 1.28 -25.04 -34.66
C GLY A 788 0.41 -26.29 -34.39
N MET A 789 1.01 -27.39 -33.91
CA MET A 789 0.26 -28.58 -33.49
C MET A 789 -0.53 -28.31 -32.21
N PHE A 790 0.12 -27.78 -31.17
CA PHE A 790 -0.55 -27.43 -29.92
C PHE A 790 -1.62 -26.37 -30.13
N GLU A 791 -1.38 -25.37 -30.98
CA GLU A 791 -2.38 -24.38 -31.36
C GLU A 791 -3.66 -25.05 -31.90
N ARG A 792 -3.55 -25.96 -32.87
CA ARG A 792 -4.71 -26.68 -33.43
C ARG A 792 -5.44 -27.49 -32.37
N ILE A 793 -4.71 -28.15 -31.47
CA ILE A 793 -5.28 -28.95 -30.38
C ILE A 793 -6.04 -28.05 -29.40
N PHE A 794 -5.43 -26.95 -28.98
CA PHE A 794 -6.05 -25.98 -28.08
C PHE A 794 -7.31 -25.35 -28.68
N ILE A 795 -7.26 -24.97 -29.95
CA ILE A 795 -8.44 -24.49 -30.69
C ILE A 795 -9.54 -25.55 -30.72
N SER A 796 -9.20 -26.82 -30.91
CA SER A 796 -10.19 -27.91 -30.94
C SER A 796 -10.94 -28.11 -29.61
N LYS A 797 -10.34 -27.71 -28.48
CA LYS A 797 -10.96 -27.77 -27.14
C LYS A 797 -11.88 -26.58 -26.86
N GLY A 798 -11.91 -25.57 -27.73
CA GLY A 798 -12.82 -24.43 -27.66
C GLY A 798 -12.63 -23.54 -26.43
N GLU A 799 -13.70 -22.85 -26.01
CA GLU A 799 -13.62 -21.79 -24.99
C GLU A 799 -13.18 -22.26 -23.60
N GLN A 800 -13.26 -23.57 -23.32
CA GLN A 800 -12.95 -24.16 -22.01
C GLN A 800 -11.50 -23.95 -21.57
N ILE A 801 -10.59 -23.78 -22.53
CA ILE A 801 -9.16 -23.57 -22.24
C ILE A 801 -8.81 -22.11 -21.96
N LEU A 802 -9.69 -21.16 -22.33
CA LEU A 802 -9.39 -19.72 -22.22
C LEU A 802 -9.09 -19.26 -20.79
N PRO A 803 -9.82 -19.71 -19.74
CA PRO A 803 -9.48 -19.35 -18.36
C PRO A 803 -8.06 -19.74 -17.97
N SER A 804 -7.64 -20.98 -18.28
CA SER A 804 -6.31 -21.49 -17.94
C SER A 804 -5.21 -20.78 -18.72
N VAL A 805 -5.42 -20.52 -20.01
CA VAL A 805 -4.45 -19.79 -20.85
C VAL A 805 -4.34 -18.34 -20.40
N LEU A 806 -5.46 -17.68 -20.06
CA LEU A 806 -5.47 -16.32 -19.51
C LEU A 806 -4.71 -16.25 -18.19
N GLU A 807 -4.97 -17.17 -17.27
CA GLU A 807 -4.29 -17.23 -15.98
C GLU A 807 -2.78 -17.44 -16.12
N ALA A 808 -2.36 -18.29 -17.06
CA ALA A 808 -0.95 -18.52 -17.32
C ALA A 808 -0.21 -17.27 -17.82
N VAL A 809 -0.85 -16.42 -18.65
CA VAL A 809 -0.23 -15.22 -19.22
C VAL A 809 -0.40 -13.95 -18.38
N MET A 810 -1.30 -13.93 -17.39
CA MET A 810 -1.53 -12.75 -16.55
C MET A 810 -0.29 -12.29 -15.75
N ASN A 811 0.65 -13.21 -15.52
CA ASN A 811 1.89 -12.95 -14.78
C ASN A 811 3.13 -12.86 -15.69
N GLU A 812 2.95 -13.01 -17.00
CA GLU A 812 4.05 -12.94 -17.96
C GLU A 812 4.28 -11.50 -18.43
N PRO A 813 5.53 -11.09 -18.66
CA PRO A 813 5.83 -9.73 -19.11
C PRO A 813 5.27 -9.48 -20.51
N ASP A 814 5.28 -10.49 -21.38
CA ASP A 814 4.75 -10.45 -22.75
C ASP A 814 3.89 -11.67 -23.05
N ILE A 815 2.91 -11.51 -23.94
CA ILE A 815 2.02 -12.60 -24.32
C ILE A 815 2.78 -13.54 -25.27
N PRO A 816 2.96 -14.82 -24.91
CA PRO A 816 3.66 -15.78 -25.77
C PRO A 816 2.98 -15.95 -27.12
N HIS A 817 3.74 -16.34 -28.15
CA HIS A 817 3.21 -16.50 -29.51
C HIS A 817 2.05 -17.50 -29.56
N LEU A 818 2.20 -18.66 -28.91
CA LEU A 818 1.16 -19.68 -28.83
C LEU A 818 -0.14 -19.15 -28.18
N ALA A 819 -0.02 -18.42 -27.06
CA ALA A 819 -1.19 -17.82 -26.42
C ALA A 819 -1.84 -16.77 -27.32
N SER A 820 -1.03 -15.95 -28.00
CA SER A 820 -1.51 -14.94 -28.96
C SER A 820 -2.30 -15.58 -30.11
N SER A 821 -1.79 -16.66 -30.71
CA SER A 821 -2.47 -17.34 -31.82
C SER A 821 -3.77 -18.03 -31.38
N ILE A 822 -3.79 -18.59 -30.17
CA ILE A 822 -5.00 -19.13 -29.53
C ILE A 822 -6.05 -18.02 -29.33
N PHE A 823 -5.68 -16.86 -28.77
CA PHE A 823 -6.62 -15.75 -28.58
C PHE A 823 -7.16 -15.19 -29.89
N ILE A 824 -6.29 -15.03 -30.91
CA ILE A 824 -6.70 -14.58 -32.25
C ILE A 824 -7.69 -15.56 -32.89
N SER A 825 -7.40 -16.86 -32.80
CA SER A 825 -8.25 -17.91 -33.36
C SER A 825 -9.61 -18.00 -32.64
N MET A 826 -9.66 -17.67 -31.35
CA MET A 826 -10.88 -17.60 -30.54
C MET A 826 -11.28 -16.17 -30.20
N ARG A 827 -11.35 -15.29 -31.21
CA ARG A 827 -11.47 -13.84 -31.03
C ARG A 827 -12.63 -13.41 -30.13
N SER A 828 -13.86 -13.80 -30.46
CA SER A 828 -15.07 -13.36 -29.73
C SER A 828 -15.14 -13.89 -28.28
N PRO A 829 -14.87 -15.19 -28.03
CA PRO A 829 -14.83 -15.71 -26.66
C PRO A 829 -13.70 -15.12 -25.81
N SER A 830 -12.53 -14.91 -26.42
CA SER A 830 -11.39 -14.26 -25.76
C SER A 830 -11.74 -12.82 -25.39
N GLN A 831 -12.34 -12.06 -26.32
CA GLN A 831 -12.79 -10.69 -26.08
C GLN A 831 -13.77 -10.60 -24.90
N THR A 832 -14.77 -11.49 -24.89
CA THR A 832 -15.79 -11.52 -23.83
C THR A 832 -15.17 -11.83 -22.46
N THR A 833 -14.27 -12.81 -22.41
CA THR A 833 -13.63 -13.24 -21.17
C THR A 833 -12.68 -12.17 -20.64
N VAL A 834 -11.85 -11.59 -21.50
CA VAL A 834 -10.90 -10.52 -21.15
C VAL A 834 -11.65 -9.26 -20.69
N THR A 835 -12.74 -8.88 -21.37
CA THR A 835 -13.57 -7.73 -20.97
C THR A 835 -14.16 -7.92 -19.57
N ARG A 836 -14.69 -9.11 -19.29
CA ARG A 836 -15.26 -9.44 -17.98
C ARG A 836 -14.20 -9.37 -16.89
N LEU A 837 -13.01 -9.93 -17.14
CA LEU A 837 -11.91 -9.93 -16.18
C LEU A 837 -11.37 -8.52 -15.94
N LEU A 838 -11.18 -7.73 -17.00
CA LEU A 838 -10.68 -6.36 -16.91
C LEU A 838 -11.56 -5.48 -16.01
N LYS A 839 -12.89 -5.68 -16.05
CA LYS A 839 -13.86 -5.01 -15.18
C LYS A 839 -13.86 -5.49 -13.73
N SER A 840 -13.43 -6.74 -13.48
CA SER A 840 -13.41 -7.33 -12.14
C SER A 840 -12.10 -7.09 -11.38
N VAL A 841 -11.05 -6.65 -12.08
CA VAL A 841 -9.72 -6.43 -11.51
C VAL A 841 -9.63 -4.99 -10.99
N GLU A 842 -9.21 -4.85 -9.73
CA GLU A 842 -9.11 -3.57 -9.02
C GLU A 842 -8.13 -2.59 -9.70
N PRO A 843 -8.32 -1.26 -9.55
CA PRO A 843 -7.35 -0.26 -9.98
C PRO A 843 -5.94 -0.51 -9.42
N GLY A 844 -4.90 -0.33 -10.24
CA GLY A 844 -3.49 -0.54 -9.86
C GLY A 844 -2.99 -1.99 -9.92
N ASP A 845 -3.85 -2.97 -10.23
CA ASP A 845 -3.42 -4.36 -10.37
C ASP A 845 -2.76 -4.62 -11.73
N ARG A 846 -1.47 -5.00 -11.70
CA ARG A 846 -0.64 -5.22 -12.89
C ARG A 846 -1.14 -6.32 -13.82
N ARG A 847 -2.04 -7.22 -13.39
CA ARG A 847 -2.69 -8.21 -14.27
C ARG A 847 -3.45 -7.54 -15.42
N LYS A 848 -3.90 -6.30 -15.25
CA LYS A 848 -4.52 -5.50 -16.33
C LYS A 848 -3.59 -5.32 -17.52
N ILE A 849 -2.28 -5.29 -17.34
CA ILE A 849 -1.29 -5.15 -18.43
C ILE A 849 -1.46 -6.28 -19.45
N ALA A 850 -1.50 -7.52 -18.98
CA ALA A 850 -1.69 -8.69 -19.85
C ALA A 850 -3.05 -8.65 -20.56
N LEU A 851 -4.12 -8.28 -19.85
CA LEU A 851 -5.47 -8.16 -20.42
C LEU A 851 -5.53 -7.09 -21.52
N LEU A 852 -4.93 -5.92 -21.31
CA LEU A 852 -4.85 -4.85 -22.29
C LEU A 852 -4.06 -5.28 -23.53
N LYS A 853 -2.92 -5.96 -23.35
CA LYS A 853 -2.13 -6.53 -24.46
C LYS A 853 -2.95 -7.53 -25.27
N ILE A 854 -3.74 -8.38 -24.62
CA ILE A 854 -4.61 -9.33 -25.32
C ILE A 854 -5.68 -8.60 -26.13
N LEU A 855 -6.36 -7.59 -25.55
CA LEU A 855 -7.34 -6.79 -26.31
C LEU A 855 -6.71 -6.11 -27.54
N GLY A 856 -5.48 -5.59 -27.41
CA GLY A 856 -4.76 -4.99 -28.53
C GLY A 856 -4.24 -6.00 -29.56
N ILE A 857 -4.00 -7.26 -29.19
CA ILE A 857 -3.78 -8.38 -30.13
C ILE A 857 -5.08 -8.71 -30.87
N LEU A 858 -6.20 -8.78 -30.14
CA LEU A 858 -7.51 -9.10 -30.70
C LEU A 858 -8.01 -8.00 -31.65
N LYS A 859 -7.62 -6.73 -31.44
CA LYS A 859 -8.02 -5.58 -32.26
C LYS A 859 -9.54 -5.52 -32.53
N ASP A 860 -10.35 -5.86 -31.53
CA ASP A 860 -11.81 -5.81 -31.67
C ASP A 860 -12.29 -4.34 -31.57
N PRO A 861 -13.16 -3.84 -32.47
CA PRO A 861 -13.62 -2.45 -32.47
C PRO A 861 -14.30 -1.98 -31.17
N SER A 862 -14.78 -2.90 -30.31
CA SER A 862 -15.33 -2.55 -29.00
C SER A 862 -14.26 -2.28 -27.93
N SER A 863 -13.01 -2.72 -28.16
CA SER A 863 -11.92 -2.66 -27.19
C SER A 863 -11.48 -1.25 -26.80
N PRO A 864 -11.41 -0.25 -27.70
CA PRO A 864 -10.96 1.10 -27.33
C PRO A 864 -11.76 1.69 -26.18
N SER A 865 -13.08 1.52 -26.19
CA SER A 865 -13.96 2.01 -25.12
C SER A 865 -13.64 1.43 -23.74
N LEU A 866 -13.18 0.18 -23.69
CA LEU A 866 -12.79 -0.50 -22.45
C LEU A 866 -11.41 -0.07 -21.95
N MET A 867 -10.54 0.38 -22.85
CA MET A 867 -9.19 0.85 -22.53
C MET A 867 -9.20 2.31 -22.02
N TYR A 868 -10.23 3.10 -22.34
CA TYR A 868 -10.34 4.49 -21.88
C TYR A 868 -10.39 4.60 -20.36
N ASP A 869 -11.15 3.74 -19.69
CA ASP A 869 -11.23 3.71 -18.23
C ASP A 869 -9.85 3.43 -17.60
N THR A 870 -9.01 2.63 -18.27
CA THR A 870 -7.65 2.29 -17.80
C THR A 870 -6.62 3.40 -18.02
N LEU A 871 -6.96 4.46 -18.75
CA LEU A 871 -6.14 5.68 -18.85
C LEU A 871 -6.15 6.49 -17.56
N GLN A 872 -7.09 6.23 -16.65
CA GLN A 872 -7.16 6.87 -15.33
C GLN A 872 -6.65 5.94 -14.21
N ASP A 873 -6.02 4.81 -14.57
CA ASP A 873 -5.52 3.86 -13.57
C ASP A 873 -4.34 4.48 -12.78
N PRO A 874 -4.26 4.27 -11.44
CA PRO A 874 -3.19 4.82 -10.63
C PRO A 874 -1.79 4.31 -11.02
N ASP A 875 -1.65 3.09 -11.56
CA ASP A 875 -0.33 2.57 -11.98
C ASP A 875 0.05 3.10 -13.38
N GLN A 876 1.17 3.83 -13.46
CA GLN A 876 1.70 4.40 -14.70
C GLN A 876 1.99 3.36 -15.79
N ASN A 877 2.34 2.12 -15.44
CA ASN A 877 2.60 1.06 -16.42
C ASN A 877 1.29 0.54 -17.02
N ILE A 878 0.19 0.55 -16.27
CA ILE A 878 -1.14 0.21 -16.78
C ILE A 878 -1.59 1.30 -17.76
N ARG A 879 -1.49 2.59 -17.38
CA ARG A 879 -1.79 3.71 -18.29
C ARG A 879 -0.95 3.67 -19.56
N MET A 880 0.38 3.51 -19.41
CA MET A 880 1.32 3.39 -20.53
C MET A 880 0.97 2.21 -21.46
N THR A 881 0.59 1.05 -20.91
CA THR A 881 0.19 -0.11 -21.70
C THR A 881 -1.12 0.16 -22.44
N ALA A 882 -2.12 0.73 -21.76
CA ALA A 882 -3.40 1.10 -22.38
C ALA A 882 -3.21 2.03 -23.58
N ILE A 883 -2.34 3.04 -23.45
CA ILE A 883 -1.97 3.97 -24.53
C ILE A 883 -1.33 3.24 -25.72
N ARG A 884 -0.33 2.39 -25.47
CA ARG A 884 0.34 1.64 -26.53
C ARG A 884 -0.61 0.71 -27.28
N GLU A 885 -1.49 0.05 -26.55
CA GLU A 885 -2.47 -0.86 -27.13
C GLU A 885 -3.58 -0.09 -27.88
N LEU A 886 -4.01 1.07 -27.37
CA LEU A 886 -4.92 1.99 -28.05
C LEU A 886 -4.35 2.49 -29.39
N GLY A 887 -3.05 2.78 -29.46
CA GLY A 887 -2.36 3.17 -30.69
C GLY A 887 -2.56 2.18 -31.85
N LYS A 888 -2.77 0.89 -31.56
CA LYS A 888 -3.00 -0.16 -32.56
C LYS A 888 -4.37 -0.05 -33.26
N PHE A 889 -5.29 0.76 -32.74
CA PHE A 889 -6.63 1.01 -33.28
C PHE A 889 -6.68 2.24 -34.21
N GLY A 890 -5.56 2.94 -34.41
CA GLY A 890 -5.46 4.01 -35.39
C GLY A 890 -6.21 5.27 -34.97
N ARG A 891 -6.95 5.90 -35.90
CA ARG A 891 -7.59 7.21 -35.71
C ARG A 891 -8.59 7.27 -34.55
N GLU A 892 -9.22 6.14 -34.21
CA GLU A 892 -10.19 6.06 -33.11
C GLU A 892 -9.56 6.39 -31.75
N ALA A 893 -8.25 6.20 -31.61
CA ALA A 893 -7.50 6.49 -30.39
C ALA A 893 -6.93 7.92 -30.35
N LEU A 894 -7.15 8.76 -31.37
CA LEU A 894 -6.47 10.06 -31.50
C LEU A 894 -6.72 11.00 -30.32
N GLU A 895 -7.98 11.16 -29.91
CA GLU A 895 -8.37 12.02 -28.79
C GLU A 895 -7.77 11.50 -27.45
N PRO A 896 -7.98 10.23 -27.04
CA PRO A 896 -7.36 9.68 -25.83
C PRO A 896 -5.82 9.75 -25.82
N LEU A 897 -5.17 9.52 -26.96
CA LEU A 897 -3.72 9.63 -27.06
C LEU A 897 -3.24 11.09 -26.99
N THR A 898 -4.02 12.04 -27.49
CA THR A 898 -3.72 13.47 -27.38
C THR A 898 -3.84 13.94 -25.93
N ASP A 899 -4.85 13.47 -25.20
CA ASP A 899 -5.01 13.76 -23.78
C ASP A 899 -3.83 13.19 -22.97
N ALA A 900 -3.41 11.96 -23.28
CA ALA A 900 -2.28 11.30 -22.63
C ALA A 900 -0.92 11.99 -22.87
N MET A 901 -0.81 12.91 -23.84
CA MET A 901 0.37 13.77 -23.97
C MET A 901 0.54 14.77 -22.82
N HIS A 902 -0.46 14.89 -21.94
CA HIS A 902 -0.43 15.77 -20.78
C HIS A 902 -0.34 14.96 -19.46
N ASP A 903 -0.08 13.65 -19.52
CA ASP A 903 0.08 12.82 -18.32
C ASP A 903 1.24 13.33 -17.44
N PRO A 904 1.09 13.32 -16.10
CA PRO A 904 2.17 13.74 -15.20
C PRO A 904 3.45 12.90 -15.38
N ASP A 905 3.34 11.60 -15.73
CA ASP A 905 4.50 10.73 -15.90
C ASP A 905 5.13 10.87 -17.31
N PRO A 906 6.43 11.19 -17.41
CA PRO A 906 7.10 11.35 -18.70
C PRO A 906 7.13 10.10 -19.59
N LYS A 907 7.12 8.88 -19.00
CA LYS A 907 7.10 7.64 -19.79
C LYS A 907 5.74 7.42 -20.42
N VAL A 908 4.67 7.80 -19.72
CA VAL A 908 3.30 7.76 -20.25
C VAL A 908 3.15 8.75 -21.41
N ARG A 909 3.62 10.00 -21.24
CA ARG A 909 3.65 10.99 -22.33
C ARG A 909 4.47 10.51 -23.54
N ALA A 910 5.64 9.91 -23.31
CA ALA A 910 6.47 9.37 -24.38
C ALA A 910 5.75 8.26 -25.15
N ALA A 911 5.10 7.33 -24.44
CA ALA A 911 4.30 6.28 -25.07
C ALA A 911 3.13 6.83 -25.88
N ALA A 912 2.49 7.92 -25.43
CA ALA A 912 1.43 8.58 -26.17
C ALA A 912 1.95 9.19 -27.49
N VAL A 913 3.07 9.90 -27.44
CA VAL A 913 3.71 10.48 -28.62
C VAL A 913 4.21 9.42 -29.61
N GLU A 914 4.78 8.32 -29.11
CA GLU A 914 5.16 7.16 -29.94
C GLU A 914 3.94 6.57 -30.66
N SER A 915 2.85 6.34 -29.91
CA SER A 915 1.61 5.74 -30.41
C SER A 915 0.91 6.65 -31.43
N LEU A 916 0.90 7.97 -31.20
CA LEU A 916 0.44 8.96 -32.18
C LEU A 916 1.27 8.89 -33.46
N GLY A 917 2.59 8.77 -33.34
CA GLY A 917 3.49 8.60 -34.47
C GLY A 917 3.15 7.40 -35.37
N ASP A 918 2.59 6.33 -34.81
CA ASP A 918 2.13 5.15 -35.55
C ASP A 918 0.79 5.36 -36.28
N ILE A 919 -0.01 6.39 -35.94
CA ILE A 919 -1.27 6.74 -36.61
C ILE A 919 -1.04 7.47 -37.94
N GLY A 920 0.04 8.24 -38.04
CA GLY A 920 0.46 8.93 -39.27
C GLY A 920 0.00 10.40 -39.38
N LEU A 921 -0.23 10.89 -40.61
CA LEU A 921 -0.40 12.33 -40.90
C LEU A 921 -1.40 13.14 -40.03
N PRO A 922 -2.56 12.59 -39.58
CA PRO A 922 -3.53 13.35 -38.79
C PRO A 922 -3.03 13.88 -37.44
N VAL A 923 -1.90 13.38 -36.93
CA VAL A 923 -1.36 13.74 -35.61
C VAL A 923 -0.16 14.70 -35.68
N LEU A 924 0.12 15.27 -36.85
CA LEU A 924 1.36 16.00 -37.10
C LEU A 924 1.49 17.26 -36.23
N ASP A 925 0.40 17.98 -35.97
CA ASP A 925 0.40 19.16 -35.10
C ASP A 925 0.68 18.77 -33.64
N GLN A 926 0.14 17.63 -33.19
CA GLN A 926 0.42 17.06 -31.87
C GLN A 926 1.90 16.67 -31.75
N LEU A 927 2.46 16.00 -32.77
CA LEU A 927 3.88 15.66 -32.77
C LEU A 927 4.80 16.88 -32.80
N ILE A 928 4.44 17.95 -33.52
CA ILE A 928 5.18 19.22 -33.50
C ILE A 928 5.12 19.86 -32.11
N THR A 929 3.96 19.79 -31.45
CA THR A 929 3.79 20.29 -30.06
C THR A 929 4.69 19.52 -29.09
N ALA A 930 4.81 18.20 -29.25
CA ALA A 930 5.69 17.36 -28.43
C ALA A 930 7.19 17.67 -28.58
N LEU A 931 7.63 18.37 -29.64
CA LEU A 931 9.02 18.86 -29.75
C LEU A 931 9.34 19.93 -28.71
N LYS A 932 8.32 20.54 -28.09
CA LYS A 932 8.45 21.56 -27.03
C LYS A 932 8.46 20.96 -25.62
N ASP A 933 8.31 19.64 -25.47
CA ASP A 933 8.32 19.00 -24.16
C ASP A 933 9.71 19.15 -23.47
N GLN A 934 9.70 19.34 -22.15
CA GLN A 934 10.91 19.48 -21.34
C GLN A 934 11.73 18.18 -21.31
N ASP A 935 11.09 17.02 -21.43
CA ASP A 935 11.75 15.71 -21.42
C ASP A 935 12.38 15.38 -22.79
N GLY A 936 13.67 15.00 -22.77
CA GLY A 936 14.42 14.67 -23.98
C GLY A 936 13.92 13.43 -24.73
N ASN A 937 13.32 12.47 -24.02
CA ASN A 937 12.78 11.24 -24.62
C ASN A 937 11.50 11.53 -25.40
N ILE A 938 10.66 12.44 -24.91
CA ILE A 938 9.42 12.85 -25.58
C ILE A 938 9.74 13.61 -26.87
N ARG A 939 10.74 14.51 -26.83
CA ARG A 939 11.24 15.16 -28.04
C ARG A 939 11.80 14.15 -29.06
N ALA A 940 12.50 13.11 -28.60
CA ALA A 940 13.01 12.04 -29.45
C ALA A 940 11.89 11.16 -30.05
N ALA A 941 10.84 10.87 -29.28
CA ALA A 941 9.65 10.16 -29.74
C ALA A 941 8.92 10.96 -30.81
N ALA A 942 8.73 12.27 -30.60
CA ALA A 942 8.11 13.19 -31.55
C ALA A 942 8.88 13.23 -32.88
N ILE A 943 10.21 13.38 -32.80
CA ILE A 943 11.14 13.28 -33.93
C ILE A 943 10.92 11.99 -34.73
N THR A 944 10.83 10.85 -34.03
CA THR A 944 10.68 9.53 -34.66
C THR A 944 9.30 9.38 -35.30
N GLY A 945 8.24 9.84 -34.63
CA GLY A 945 6.87 9.85 -35.15
C GLY A 945 6.74 10.69 -36.42
N ILE A 946 7.31 11.91 -36.43
CA ILE A 946 7.27 12.77 -37.62
C ILE A 946 8.04 12.13 -38.79
N ALA A 947 9.17 11.49 -38.51
CA ALA A 947 9.93 10.78 -39.55
C ALA A 947 9.13 9.62 -40.18
N LYS A 948 8.31 8.90 -39.40
CA LYS A 948 7.44 7.82 -39.91
C LYS A 948 6.35 8.33 -40.87
N ILE A 949 5.93 9.59 -40.79
CA ILE A 949 4.89 10.20 -41.65
C ILE A 949 5.36 10.38 -43.12
N GLY A 950 6.66 10.51 -43.37
CA GLY A 950 7.22 10.64 -44.72
C GLY A 950 7.15 12.06 -45.33
N GLU A 951 7.07 12.17 -46.67
CA GLU A 951 7.17 13.46 -47.41
C GLU A 951 6.22 14.58 -46.93
N PRO A 952 4.94 14.31 -46.57
CA PRO A 952 4.07 15.36 -46.02
C PRO A 952 4.56 15.91 -44.68
N GLY A 953 5.14 15.04 -43.84
CA GLY A 953 5.79 15.43 -42.59
C GLY A 953 7.04 16.26 -42.86
N GLN A 954 7.80 15.93 -43.89
CA GLN A 954 8.99 16.69 -44.32
C GLN A 954 8.64 18.11 -44.78
N PHE A 955 7.53 18.31 -45.49
CA PHE A 955 7.07 19.65 -45.89
C PHE A 955 6.74 20.55 -44.69
N MET A 956 5.99 20.01 -43.72
CA MET A 956 5.65 20.75 -42.50
C MET A 956 6.87 21.00 -41.60
N LEU A 957 7.81 20.05 -41.53
CA LEU A 957 9.10 20.27 -40.87
C LEU A 957 9.87 21.43 -41.49
N VAL A 958 9.86 21.59 -42.82
CA VAL A 958 10.49 22.74 -43.46
C VAL A 958 9.82 24.04 -43.06
N GLN A 959 8.50 24.06 -42.85
CA GLN A 959 7.80 25.25 -42.31
C GLN A 959 8.19 25.53 -40.85
N SER A 960 8.40 24.50 -40.04
CA SER A 960 8.84 24.63 -38.64
C SER A 960 10.30 25.09 -38.48
N LEU A 961 11.08 25.22 -39.57
CA LEU A 961 12.38 25.90 -39.54
C LEU A 961 12.26 27.40 -39.22
N ASP A 962 11.07 27.96 -39.37
CA ASP A 962 10.75 29.36 -39.04
C ASP A 962 9.94 29.48 -37.74
N ASP A 963 9.86 28.42 -36.92
CA ASP A 963 9.17 28.46 -35.61
C ASP A 963 9.83 29.52 -34.70
N LYS A 964 9.06 30.14 -33.80
CA LYS A 964 9.58 31.17 -32.88
C LYS A 964 10.52 30.58 -31.81
N ASP A 965 10.32 29.31 -31.47
CA ASP A 965 11.12 28.61 -30.48
C ASP A 965 12.45 28.11 -31.09
N ARG A 966 13.56 28.60 -30.54
CA ARG A 966 14.93 28.24 -30.93
C ARG A 966 15.18 26.73 -30.87
N ASN A 967 14.65 26.04 -29.85
CA ASN A 967 14.87 24.61 -29.66
C ASN A 967 14.15 23.79 -30.74
N VAL A 968 12.93 24.21 -31.11
CA VAL A 968 12.14 23.59 -32.17
C VAL A 968 12.87 23.75 -33.50
N ARG A 969 13.29 24.96 -33.87
CA ARG A 969 14.05 25.20 -35.12
C ARG A 969 15.32 24.34 -35.20
N MET A 970 16.10 24.28 -34.13
CA MET A 970 17.33 23.49 -34.09
C MET A 970 17.08 21.97 -34.20
N ALA A 971 16.07 21.46 -33.50
CA ALA A 971 15.70 20.05 -33.53
C ALA A 971 15.24 19.65 -34.94
N VAL A 972 14.39 20.47 -35.56
CA VAL A 972 13.91 20.32 -36.93
C VAL A 972 15.06 20.34 -37.93
N ALA A 973 16.00 21.28 -37.80
CA ALA A 973 17.15 21.38 -38.71
C ALA A 973 18.09 20.16 -38.61
N ARG A 974 18.31 19.62 -37.41
CA ARG A 974 19.08 18.36 -37.23
C ARG A 974 18.36 17.16 -37.84
N LEU A 975 17.04 17.12 -37.71
CA LEU A 975 16.22 16.04 -38.26
C LEU A 975 16.24 16.04 -39.80
N LEU A 976 16.07 17.21 -40.41
CA LEU A 976 16.15 17.37 -41.87
C LEU A 976 17.53 16.95 -42.40
N GLU A 977 18.62 17.33 -41.72
CA GLU A 977 19.98 16.88 -42.05
C GLU A 977 20.13 15.36 -41.98
N LYS A 978 19.66 14.74 -40.89
CA LYS A 978 19.72 13.28 -40.71
C LYS A 978 18.88 12.52 -41.75
N SER A 979 17.78 13.12 -42.22
CA SER A 979 16.94 12.57 -43.29
C SER A 979 17.58 12.66 -44.69
N GLY A 980 18.75 13.32 -44.82
CA GLY A 980 19.39 13.58 -46.10
C GLY A 980 18.65 14.62 -46.95
N TRP A 981 17.75 15.40 -46.33
CA TRP A 981 17.01 16.46 -47.00
C TRP A 981 17.96 17.52 -47.56
N LYS A 982 17.68 17.98 -48.78
CA LYS A 982 18.38 19.10 -49.40
C LYS A 982 17.38 20.21 -49.70
N PRO A 983 17.68 21.47 -49.34
CA PRO A 983 16.76 22.57 -49.57
C PRO A 983 16.51 22.74 -51.07
N LYS A 984 15.23 22.73 -51.45
CA LYS A 984 14.79 22.83 -52.84
C LYS A 984 14.73 24.29 -53.30
N TYR A 985 14.34 25.19 -52.39
CA TYR A 985 14.26 26.62 -52.63
C TYR A 985 15.31 27.40 -51.84
N THR A 986 15.63 28.60 -52.31
CA THR A 986 16.60 29.49 -51.65
C THR A 986 16.09 29.91 -50.26
N THR A 987 14.78 30.10 -50.12
CA THR A 987 14.10 30.39 -48.84
C THR A 987 14.34 29.28 -47.81
N ASP A 988 14.12 28.02 -48.20
CA ASP A 988 14.31 26.87 -47.29
C ASP A 988 15.78 26.75 -46.86
N ARG A 989 16.71 27.04 -47.77
CA ARG A 989 18.15 27.05 -47.46
C ARG A 989 18.48 28.13 -46.44
N LEU A 990 17.90 29.32 -46.58
CA LEU A 990 18.12 30.43 -45.64
C LEU A 990 17.51 30.13 -44.27
N SER A 991 16.27 29.63 -44.20
CA SER A 991 15.64 29.22 -42.94
C SER A 991 16.38 28.06 -42.28
N TYR A 992 16.91 27.10 -43.05
CA TYR A 992 17.75 26.03 -42.53
C TYR A 992 19.08 26.54 -41.93
N LEU A 993 19.79 27.42 -42.65
CA LEU A 993 21.03 28.01 -42.16
C LEU A 993 20.79 28.87 -40.92
N PHE A 994 19.66 29.58 -40.86
CA PHE A 994 19.25 30.36 -39.69
C PHE A 994 18.92 29.46 -38.50
N ALA A 995 18.17 28.38 -38.70
CA ALA A 995 17.87 27.38 -37.68
C ALA A 995 19.11 26.62 -37.15
N LYS A 996 20.15 26.48 -37.98
CA LYS A 996 21.47 25.96 -37.59
C LYS A 996 22.41 27.01 -36.99
N GLU A 997 21.96 28.26 -36.88
CA GLU A 997 22.73 29.40 -36.40
C GLU A 997 24.03 29.64 -37.19
N MET A 998 24.04 29.32 -38.49
CA MET A 998 25.18 29.52 -39.37
C MET A 998 25.20 30.95 -39.92
N PHE A 999 25.32 31.93 -39.02
CA PHE A 999 25.25 33.36 -39.35
C PHE A 999 26.36 33.79 -40.33
N ASP A 1000 27.56 33.22 -40.24
CA ASP A 1000 28.67 33.51 -41.17
C ASP A 1000 28.33 33.16 -42.63
N GLU A 1001 27.62 32.05 -42.84
CA GLU A 1001 27.16 31.63 -44.17
C GLU A 1001 26.02 32.52 -44.67
N LEU A 1002 25.12 32.95 -43.79
CA LEU A 1002 24.08 33.93 -44.13
C LEU A 1002 24.68 35.28 -44.54
N ILE A 1003 25.68 35.77 -43.80
CA ILE A 1003 26.44 36.98 -44.11
C ILE A 1003 27.10 36.86 -45.49
N ARG A 1004 27.73 35.70 -45.78
CA ARG A 1004 28.37 35.45 -47.08
C ARG A 1004 27.38 35.42 -48.25
N ILE A 1005 26.15 34.96 -48.03
CA ILE A 1005 25.08 34.98 -49.03
C ILE A 1005 24.62 36.43 -49.32
N GLY A 1006 24.68 37.33 -48.34
CA GLY A 1006 24.46 38.77 -48.52
C GLY A 1006 22.97 39.16 -48.61
N PRO A 1007 22.58 40.12 -49.48
CA PRO A 1007 21.23 40.71 -49.51
C PRO A 1007 20.04 39.72 -49.49
N PRO A 1008 20.10 38.54 -50.13
CA PRO A 1008 19.00 37.57 -50.06
C PRO A 1008 18.70 37.03 -48.65
N SER A 1009 19.64 37.11 -47.71
CA SER A 1009 19.47 36.65 -46.32
C SER A 1009 18.85 37.69 -45.39
N VAL A 1010 18.71 38.94 -45.84
CA VAL A 1010 18.28 40.08 -45.01
C VAL A 1010 16.91 39.86 -44.40
N ASP A 1011 15.93 39.36 -45.15
CA ASP A 1011 14.58 39.14 -44.63
C ASP A 1011 14.54 38.05 -43.55
N THR A 1012 15.37 37.00 -43.68
CA THR A 1012 15.48 35.94 -42.67
C THR A 1012 16.17 36.45 -41.40
N LEU A 1013 17.26 37.21 -41.54
CA LEU A 1013 17.93 37.82 -40.40
C LEU A 1013 17.09 38.93 -39.73
N ALA A 1014 16.30 39.68 -40.51
CA ALA A 1014 15.39 40.70 -39.98
C ALA A 1014 14.29 40.08 -39.12
N ARG A 1015 13.76 38.91 -39.49
CA ARG A 1015 12.86 38.14 -38.63
C ARG A 1015 13.53 37.74 -37.32
N GLY A 1016 14.81 37.38 -37.36
CA GLY A 1016 15.62 37.06 -36.17
C GLY A 1016 15.79 38.21 -35.17
N LEU A 1017 15.52 39.47 -35.54
CA LEU A 1017 15.51 40.59 -34.60
C LEU A 1017 14.33 40.55 -33.61
N HIS A 1018 13.29 39.79 -33.94
CA HIS A 1018 12.09 39.58 -33.13
C HIS A 1018 12.02 38.18 -32.53
N ASP A 1019 13.14 37.45 -32.51
CA ASP A 1019 13.23 36.12 -31.91
C ASP A 1019 13.05 36.19 -30.39
N ASP A 1020 12.52 35.15 -29.77
CA ASP A 1020 12.34 35.10 -28.30
C ASP A 1020 13.70 34.98 -27.58
N ASP A 1021 14.71 34.38 -28.24
CA ASP A 1021 16.07 34.23 -27.71
C ASP A 1021 16.93 35.49 -27.94
N ALA A 1022 17.46 36.04 -26.83
CA ALA A 1022 18.25 37.27 -26.85
C ALA A 1022 19.55 37.16 -27.67
N GLU A 1023 20.19 35.99 -27.67
CA GLU A 1023 21.44 35.71 -28.39
C GLU A 1023 21.19 35.72 -29.91
N ILE A 1024 20.05 35.16 -30.34
CA ILE A 1024 19.65 35.16 -31.75
C ILE A 1024 19.34 36.57 -32.25
N ARG A 1025 18.68 37.40 -31.43
CA ARG A 1025 18.44 38.81 -31.74
C ARG A 1025 19.73 39.59 -31.92
N GLU A 1026 20.74 39.33 -31.09
CA GLU A 1026 22.06 39.96 -31.16
C GLU A 1026 22.82 39.54 -32.42
N LYS A 1027 23.00 38.22 -32.65
CA LYS A 1027 23.68 37.68 -33.84
C LYS A 1027 23.04 38.13 -35.14
N SER A 1028 21.70 38.20 -35.19
CA SER A 1028 20.96 38.68 -36.36
C SER A 1028 21.22 40.16 -36.64
N ARG A 1029 21.33 40.99 -35.59
CA ARG A 1029 21.65 42.42 -35.71
C ARG A 1029 23.07 42.64 -36.22
N ASP A 1030 24.02 41.88 -35.71
CA ASP A 1030 25.43 41.96 -36.12
C ASP A 1030 25.59 41.52 -37.57
N ALA A 1031 24.97 40.40 -37.95
CA ALA A 1031 24.97 39.90 -39.32
C ALA A 1031 24.38 40.93 -40.32
N LEU A 1032 23.24 41.54 -39.99
CA LEU A 1032 22.64 42.59 -40.82
C LEU A 1032 23.53 43.84 -40.95
N THR A 1033 24.25 44.19 -39.88
CA THR A 1033 25.19 45.31 -39.87
C THR A 1033 26.35 45.05 -40.83
N ILE A 1034 26.92 43.84 -40.79
CA ILE A 1034 28.02 43.42 -41.68
C ILE A 1034 27.58 43.38 -43.14
N ILE A 1035 26.37 42.85 -43.43
CA ILE A 1035 25.82 42.82 -44.79
C ILE A 1035 25.57 44.25 -45.31
N ARG A 1036 25.00 45.13 -44.49
CA ARG A 1036 24.76 46.53 -44.86
C ARG A 1036 26.06 47.26 -45.20
N ASP A 1037 27.11 47.03 -44.43
CA ASP A 1037 28.38 47.72 -44.59
C ASP A 1037 29.19 47.18 -45.78
N SER A 1038 29.00 45.91 -46.16
CA SER A 1038 29.61 45.32 -47.37
C SER A 1038 28.96 45.74 -48.70
N ILE A 1039 27.73 46.26 -48.68
CA ILE A 1039 27.02 46.80 -49.87
C ILE A 1039 27.37 48.27 -50.14
N LYS A 1040 27.97 48.97 -49.17
CA LYS A 1040 28.34 50.40 -49.27
C LYS A 1040 29.73 50.67 -49.86
N VAL A 1041 30.48 49.62 -50.19
CA VAL A 1041 31.78 49.64 -50.90
C VAL A 1041 31.54 49.27 -52.35
#